data_AF-A0A8I1U221-F1
#
_entry.id   AF-A0A8I1U221-F1
#
_cell.length_a   1.000
_cell.length_b   1.000
_cell.length_c   1.000
_cell.angle_alpha   90.00
_cell.angle_beta   90.00
_cell.angle_gamma   90.00
#
_symmetry.space_group_name_H-M   'P 1'
#
loop_
_entity.id
_entity.type
_entity.pdbx_description
1 polymer ?
#
loop_
_entity_poly.entity_id
_entity_poly.type
_entity_poly.pdbx_seq_one_letter_code
_entity_poly.pdbx_strand_id
1 'polypeptide(L)'
;MIIYYLPNLITEDEINANKELIFKILANELHTPQIKRLTGITFQGQPVYRAKIDEKNRLIFMRIMHAGKPALLVLNQNDHDYKELNRKLSSTNTLKINAFELDSAPAVIISNEPEEQFLPVTFYQEQIFFLDEDQQKATNCTAPLLLSGPPGAGKTLVIYDLLYNYVVNNAPMHLARAELGHGQKILFISQSANLIKKIHQQYTHEKEQNLPVDFLTWEQILLAHDTDSILLPKNAFADWLKNSFPQGNPEVIHYEMSLVAALGGDEYLKLGKRECYLSGKKKEQQKVINLLSLWRNHLKNKHWLDPLISEISISGYGAIFCDESQNVSPAALACLVRAVRSSKQFFACLDPEQALSSWPYARNCLLNLLNKQFHEYQTFNLKKTWRCASLIAEIANHVMNTKHKLDGNQAKREYPALESHLSPESGFVEIIDSEQLKLLRPRGNLAETVIIVFTSLNAEERAKIQEETGSSNILTPAEAIGLDFNTAILWKPVATQKLLQKLSHKKNGLDLEEWKALNELYVAITRARHELFIYEPELNRFKQQLTLLFGSLKSTNTIPAALIDIDSAHNERKWLEQVDYHIEKGQLEAATAILKNHLNYNDIMIAARIFSTEILPVESESKEEIKSSTEEIKSPTEEIKSSTEEIKSPTEEIKSPTEEIKSPTEEIKSPTEEIKPSTTKIFKKRNREKLASNELKTPPANPTFPVSNFFKKNTGKKQITLEKDRQKMTPLRDLFNEFLTLKDQTQYFIKYLAHSNNQVRIQFKEVMIQNWSAIKYNQLFICLCSTELLYQAAGYEESRFIIDKLFREFLSNAEQQLLLEKMLPGPDQDNTITYDSAFLLFCKSDDGCQYLNAWFIRNPKLLSLISVEHLDEPSFPKLTEEKFINPSLIKQSDTPLRALVQTDAGKLVFKQHFSQPEILKKLQSHNLYFSIRPKIVPKKIPPQPPFYYLIQTSTGLEILNKIFEANPKLAQRPCVHPFIFFLDYLFQMIPENNIKNISPFYTLCSLEDGRKLLHDWFFDSIRDAAINNPSRINFVETFTILIPKKHQNYANTSCIHYLCIDETGQKILSVIMESFPIIADKLNTVLLTRAGLEVRLIGGTTPIQILSSTEYGISLISQWLGNSAEFAHTLTASDFAESRNNHFAPLFDNLCKFNEGCKVLYQWLQFNPRLIASLSEQNSFAMAKLYDTAEGKRVIELLKDSVLFNRLLHHGAEVKKAIDNTNMVFFKNTLEQEHNHPVNTEHGSVKPTLQ
;
A
#
# COMPACT_ATOMS: atom_id res chain seq x y z
N MET A 1 21.15 -3.35 31.80
CA MET A 1 20.83 -2.99 30.40
C MET A 1 21.42 -4.04 29.47
N ILE A 2 20.63 -4.54 28.51
CA ILE A 2 21.11 -5.53 27.53
C ILE A 2 21.97 -4.88 26.43
N ILE A 3 23.14 -5.47 26.20
CA ILE A 3 23.99 -5.32 25.01
C ILE A 3 24.03 -6.67 24.30
N TYR A 4 23.99 -6.64 22.96
CA TYR A 4 24.08 -7.84 22.14
C TYR A 4 25.50 -7.96 21.58
N TYR A 5 26.05 -9.17 21.47
CA TYR A 5 27.43 -9.35 21.00
C TYR A 5 27.68 -10.66 20.27
N LEU A 6 28.79 -10.71 19.54
CA LEU A 6 29.28 -11.91 18.85
C LEU A 6 30.32 -12.66 19.71
N PRO A 7 29.97 -13.72 20.47
CA PRO A 7 30.88 -14.42 21.38
C PRO A 7 32.10 -15.07 20.69
N ASN A 8 32.00 -15.32 19.38
CA ASN A 8 33.13 -15.82 18.58
C ASN A 8 34.18 -14.73 18.26
N LEU A 9 33.91 -13.46 18.59
CA LEU A 9 34.64 -12.29 18.11
C LEU A 9 34.90 -11.20 19.19
N ILE A 10 34.23 -11.26 20.34
CA ILE A 10 34.48 -10.44 21.53
C ILE A 10 33.92 -11.16 22.78
N THR A 11 34.55 -10.97 23.93
CA THR A 11 34.16 -11.56 25.23
C THR A 11 33.38 -10.59 26.13
N GLU A 12 32.68 -11.12 27.13
CA GLU A 12 31.92 -10.31 28.10
C GLU A 12 32.83 -9.44 28.98
N ASP A 13 34.03 -9.91 29.32
CA ASP A 13 35.06 -9.12 30.02
C ASP A 13 35.51 -7.91 29.20
N GLU A 14 35.73 -8.08 27.89
CA GLU A 14 36.06 -6.96 26.99
C GLU A 14 34.90 -5.96 26.86
N ILE A 15 33.65 -6.42 26.87
CA ILE A 15 32.47 -5.56 26.85
C ILE A 15 32.36 -4.77 28.16
N ASN A 16 32.53 -5.42 29.31
CA ASN A 16 32.47 -4.80 30.64
C ASN A 16 33.63 -3.79 30.84
N ALA A 17 34.84 -4.11 30.37
CA ALA A 17 35.98 -3.20 30.36
C ALA A 17 35.71 -1.91 29.54
N ASN A 18 34.90 -2.01 28.48
CA ASN A 18 34.52 -0.89 27.61
C ASN A 18 33.21 -0.18 28.02
N LYS A 19 32.60 -0.48 29.18
CA LYS A 19 31.24 -0.02 29.53
C LYS A 19 31.02 1.49 29.44
N GLU A 20 31.98 2.31 29.89
CA GLU A 20 31.89 3.76 29.77
C GLU A 20 31.80 4.23 28.31
N LEU A 21 32.55 3.59 27.41
CA LEU A 21 32.50 3.91 25.98
C LEU A 21 31.15 3.49 25.40
N ILE A 22 30.65 2.31 25.77
CA ILE A 22 29.34 1.79 25.35
C ILE A 22 28.20 2.74 25.77
N PHE A 23 28.17 3.20 27.02
CA PHE A 23 27.15 4.17 27.47
C PHE A 23 27.21 5.50 26.69
N LYS A 24 28.42 6.01 26.41
CA LYS A 24 28.59 7.25 25.62
C LYS A 24 28.19 7.06 24.15
N ILE A 25 28.39 5.88 23.55
CA ILE A 25 27.87 5.53 22.21
C ILE A 25 26.33 5.56 22.19
N LEU A 26 25.70 5.04 23.24
CA LEU A 26 24.23 4.89 23.36
C LEU A 26 23.52 6.20 23.69
N ALA A 27 24.09 7.03 24.55
CA ALA A 27 23.62 8.38 24.86
C ALA A 27 23.89 9.40 23.73
N ASN A 28 24.52 8.96 22.62
CA ASN A 28 24.90 9.78 21.47
C ASN A 28 25.90 10.91 21.78
N GLU A 29 26.72 10.73 22.83
CA GLU A 29 27.68 11.74 23.34
C GLU A 29 29.03 11.76 22.59
N LEU A 30 29.26 10.82 21.66
CA LEU A 30 30.53 10.68 20.93
C LEU A 30 30.37 11.09 19.47
N HIS A 31 31.18 12.06 19.03
CA HIS A 31 31.17 12.57 17.66
C HIS A 31 32.43 12.16 16.87
N THR A 32 32.47 12.49 15.57
CA THR A 32 33.69 12.37 14.76
C THR A 32 34.82 13.21 15.40
N PRO A 33 36.05 12.68 15.59
CA PRO A 33 36.61 11.43 15.03
C PRO A 33 36.68 10.24 16.01
N GLN A 34 35.93 10.28 17.12
CA GLN A 34 35.88 9.19 18.11
C GLN A 34 35.06 8.02 17.57
N ILE A 35 33.82 8.27 17.13
CA ILE A 35 33.05 7.35 16.27
C ILE A 35 33.38 7.64 14.79
N LYS A 36 33.40 6.60 13.95
CA LYS A 36 33.29 6.68 12.47
C LYS A 36 32.61 5.43 11.89
N ARG A 37 31.77 5.61 10.86
CA ARG A 37 31.32 4.53 9.95
C ARG A 37 32.51 3.91 9.20
N LEU A 38 32.49 2.59 8.99
CA LEU A 38 33.44 1.88 8.14
C LEU A 38 32.98 1.87 6.68
N THR A 39 33.91 2.11 5.76
CA THR A 39 33.67 2.04 4.31
C THR A 39 34.03 0.65 3.77
N GLY A 40 33.15 0.07 2.94
CA GLY A 40 33.38 -1.24 2.34
C GLY A 40 33.24 -2.45 3.27
N ILE A 41 32.84 -2.25 4.54
CA ILE A 41 32.51 -3.29 5.50
C ILE A 41 31.04 -3.15 5.90
N THR A 42 30.31 -4.27 5.85
CA THR A 42 28.92 -4.37 6.27
C THR A 42 28.71 -5.64 7.07
N PHE A 43 27.63 -5.69 7.84
CA PHE A 43 27.15 -6.91 8.50
C PHE A 43 25.72 -7.14 8.07
N GLN A 44 25.42 -8.30 7.46
CA GLN A 44 24.16 -8.57 6.74
C GLN A 44 23.75 -7.43 5.76
N GLY A 45 24.73 -6.77 5.12
CA GLY A 45 24.50 -5.63 4.22
C GLY A 45 24.30 -4.26 4.90
N GLN A 46 24.12 -4.23 6.24
CA GLN A 46 23.95 -3.01 7.02
C GLN A 46 25.30 -2.34 7.37
N PRO A 47 25.34 -1.00 7.56
CA PRO A 47 26.57 -0.28 7.88
C PRO A 47 27.11 -0.63 9.27
N VAL A 48 28.43 -0.75 9.36
CA VAL A 48 29.17 -1.02 10.61
C VAL A 48 29.97 0.21 11.04
N TYR A 49 30.06 0.45 12.34
CA TYR A 49 30.69 1.61 12.95
C TYR A 49 31.87 1.19 13.84
N ARG A 50 32.81 2.10 14.07
CA ARG A 50 33.89 1.93 15.05
C ARG A 50 33.97 3.10 16.02
N ALA A 51 34.20 2.81 17.29
CA ALA A 51 34.61 3.77 18.31
C ALA A 51 36.10 3.61 18.63
N LYS A 52 36.77 4.68 19.05
CA LYS A 52 38.13 4.61 19.59
C LYS A 52 38.11 4.15 21.05
N ILE A 53 38.94 3.17 21.39
CA ILE A 53 39.27 2.81 22.77
C ILE A 53 40.56 3.55 23.16
N ASP A 54 41.70 3.20 22.53
CA ASP A 54 43.01 3.82 22.76
C ASP A 54 43.68 4.27 21.43
N GLU A 55 45.02 4.27 21.32
CA GLU A 55 45.73 4.57 20.06
C GLU A 55 45.69 3.43 19.03
N LYS A 56 45.52 2.19 19.48
CA LYS A 56 45.46 0.96 18.67
C LYS A 56 44.03 0.44 18.58
N ASN A 57 43.42 0.07 19.71
CA ASN A 57 42.19 -0.71 19.80
C ASN A 57 40.92 0.05 19.36
N ARG A 58 40.02 -0.64 18.66
CA ARG A 58 38.73 -0.11 18.18
C ARG A 58 37.58 -1.04 18.59
N LEU A 59 36.54 -0.48 19.22
CA LEU A 59 35.29 -1.20 19.43
C LEU A 59 34.46 -1.13 18.14
N ILE A 60 34.06 -2.26 17.58
CA ILE A 60 33.29 -2.36 16.33
C ILE A 60 31.83 -2.68 16.67
N PHE A 61 30.88 -1.87 16.22
CA PHE A 61 29.49 -1.93 16.69
C PHE A 61 28.45 -1.50 15.64
N MET A 62 27.18 -1.73 15.98
CA MET A 62 25.99 -1.20 15.31
C MET A 62 24.96 -0.71 16.35
N ARG A 63 24.23 0.37 16.03
CA ARG A 63 23.09 0.87 16.81
C ARG A 63 21.81 0.13 16.41
N ILE A 64 21.14 -0.51 17.36
CA ILE A 64 19.96 -1.35 17.08
C ILE A 64 18.79 -1.06 18.03
N MET A 65 17.57 -1.19 17.54
CA MET A 65 16.33 -0.98 18.27
C MET A 65 15.59 -2.31 18.37
N HIS A 66 15.60 -2.96 19.55
CA HIS A 66 14.93 -4.23 19.79
C HIS A 66 13.75 -4.01 20.76
N ALA A 67 12.56 -4.52 20.44
CA ALA A 67 11.35 -4.37 21.26
C ALA A 67 11.05 -2.90 21.67
N GLY A 68 11.35 -1.95 20.78
CA GLY A 68 11.20 -0.50 21.06
C GLY A 68 12.24 0.11 22.02
N LYS A 69 13.22 -0.66 22.50
CA LYS A 69 14.33 -0.18 23.33
C LYS A 69 15.61 0.02 22.49
N PRO A 70 16.35 1.14 22.66
CA PRO A 70 17.65 1.33 22.04
C PRO A 70 18.71 0.44 22.71
N ALA A 71 19.50 -0.25 21.91
CA ALA A 71 20.57 -1.16 22.33
C ALA A 71 21.77 -1.09 21.36
N LEU A 72 22.84 -1.81 21.71
CA LEU A 72 24.05 -1.93 20.89
C LEU A 72 24.27 -3.39 20.50
N LEU A 73 24.72 -3.60 19.25
CA LEU A 73 25.30 -4.87 18.80
C LEU A 73 26.81 -4.67 18.66
N VAL A 74 27.60 -5.36 19.48
CA VAL A 74 29.08 -5.30 19.46
C VAL A 74 29.62 -6.49 18.66
N LEU A 75 30.31 -6.19 17.56
CA LEU A 75 30.75 -7.18 16.58
C LEU A 75 32.19 -7.67 16.81
N ASN A 76 33.08 -6.82 17.34
CA ASN A 76 34.51 -7.12 17.48
C ASN A 76 35.24 -6.05 18.33
N GLN A 77 36.41 -6.39 18.87
CA GLN A 77 37.44 -5.43 19.32
C GLN A 77 38.72 -5.63 18.49
N ASN A 78 39.19 -4.60 17.77
CA ASN A 78 40.18 -4.77 16.69
C ASN A 78 41.28 -3.69 16.65
N ASP A 79 42.54 -4.13 16.53
CA ASP A 79 43.75 -3.33 16.24
C ASP A 79 43.90 -2.97 14.74
N HIS A 80 42.86 -2.36 14.16
CA HIS A 80 42.79 -1.86 12.76
C HIS A 80 42.96 -2.88 11.61
N ASP A 81 42.98 -4.21 11.81
CA ASP A 81 42.88 -5.15 10.68
C ASP A 81 41.42 -5.29 10.19
N TYR A 82 41.05 -4.31 9.36
CA TYR A 82 39.77 -4.26 8.67
C TYR A 82 39.63 -5.35 7.57
N LYS A 83 40.73 -5.94 7.07
CA LYS A 83 40.64 -7.03 6.07
C LYS A 83 40.23 -8.34 6.72
N GLU A 84 40.85 -8.66 7.85
CA GLU A 84 40.53 -9.87 8.62
C GLU A 84 39.14 -9.76 9.26
N LEU A 85 38.76 -8.56 9.72
CA LEU A 85 37.39 -8.24 10.13
C LEU A 85 36.38 -8.47 9.01
N ASN A 86 36.62 -7.93 7.81
CA ASN A 86 35.68 -8.10 6.70
C ASN A 86 35.53 -9.57 6.31
N ARG A 87 36.62 -10.36 6.35
CA ARG A 87 36.58 -11.82 6.17
C ARG A 87 35.74 -12.51 7.25
N LYS A 88 35.92 -12.14 8.53
CA LYS A 88 35.17 -12.69 9.68
C LYS A 88 33.68 -12.34 9.64
N LEU A 89 33.30 -11.14 9.19
CA LEU A 89 31.89 -10.72 9.05
C LEU A 89 31.23 -11.18 7.74
N SER A 90 32.00 -11.45 6.68
CA SER A 90 31.48 -11.93 5.39
C SER A 90 31.43 -13.46 5.26
N SER A 91 32.03 -14.21 6.19
CA SER A 91 31.97 -15.68 6.16
C SER A 91 30.54 -16.18 6.42
N THR A 92 30.04 -17.06 5.57
CA THR A 92 28.63 -17.51 5.50
C THR A 92 28.14 -18.38 6.66
N ASN A 93 28.92 -18.52 7.73
CA ASN A 93 28.48 -19.15 8.96
C ASN A 93 27.49 -18.23 9.69
N THR A 94 26.40 -18.79 10.21
CA THR A 94 25.45 -18.08 11.07
C THR A 94 26.14 -17.67 12.37
N LEU A 95 26.57 -16.41 12.42
CA LEU A 95 27.20 -15.79 13.58
C LEU A 95 26.17 -15.67 14.71
N LYS A 96 26.22 -16.61 15.66
CA LYS A 96 25.44 -16.60 16.91
C LYS A 96 25.60 -15.26 17.63
N ILE A 97 24.53 -14.74 18.21
CA ILE A 97 24.51 -13.52 19.03
C ILE A 97 24.02 -13.85 20.42
N ASN A 98 24.79 -13.43 21.42
CA ASN A 98 24.44 -13.50 22.83
C ASN A 98 23.94 -12.14 23.32
N ALA A 99 23.17 -12.15 24.41
CA ALA A 99 22.81 -10.98 25.20
C ALA A 99 23.65 -10.94 26.49
N PHE A 100 24.12 -9.76 26.88
CA PHE A 100 24.85 -9.51 28.13
C PHE A 100 24.26 -8.29 28.84
N GLU A 101 24.00 -8.39 30.14
CA GLU A 101 23.46 -7.29 30.93
C GLU A 101 24.57 -6.51 31.65
N LEU A 102 24.65 -5.20 31.40
CA LEU A 102 25.48 -4.28 32.18
C LEU A 102 24.68 -3.58 33.29
N ASP A 103 25.29 -3.51 34.47
CA ASP A 103 24.83 -2.72 35.62
C ASP A 103 24.73 -1.22 35.29
N SER A 104 23.54 -0.66 35.53
CA SER A 104 23.19 0.78 35.42
C SER A 104 23.43 1.43 34.04
N ALA A 105 22.37 1.95 33.43
CA ALA A 105 22.46 2.74 32.19
C ALA A 105 21.90 4.15 32.39
N PRO A 106 22.42 5.18 31.71
CA PRO A 106 21.83 6.51 31.69
C PRO A 106 20.47 6.50 30.98
N ALA A 107 19.61 7.48 31.28
CA ALA A 107 18.34 7.66 30.60
C ALA A 107 18.57 8.18 29.17
N VAL A 108 18.64 7.26 28.19
CA VAL A 108 18.85 7.59 26.77
C VAL A 108 17.65 8.35 26.22
N ILE A 109 17.82 9.66 26.00
CA ILE A 109 16.88 10.49 25.24
C ILE A 109 17.19 10.26 23.76
N ILE A 110 16.25 9.67 23.02
CA ILE A 110 16.41 9.47 21.58
C ILE A 110 16.28 10.82 20.88
N SER A 111 17.40 11.34 20.37
CA SER A 111 17.47 12.56 19.58
C SER A 111 16.86 12.35 18.18
N ASN A 112 15.92 13.22 17.77
CA ASN A 112 15.29 13.19 16.43
C ASN A 112 16.21 13.71 15.30
N GLU A 113 17.52 13.75 15.50
CA GLU A 113 18.48 14.21 14.48
C GLU A 113 18.75 13.11 13.43
N PRO A 114 19.05 13.48 12.17
CA PRO A 114 19.15 12.52 11.07
C PRO A 114 20.43 11.68 11.05
N GLU A 115 21.47 12.05 11.81
CA GLU A 115 22.75 11.31 11.81
C GLU A 115 22.70 10.06 12.72
N GLU A 116 22.79 8.88 12.09
CA GLU A 116 22.98 7.56 12.73
C GLU A 116 21.81 7.04 13.59
N GLN A 117 20.63 6.90 12.97
CA GLN A 117 19.45 6.21 13.53
C GLN A 117 19.73 4.75 13.96
N PHE A 118 19.04 4.30 15.01
CA PHE A 118 19.05 2.89 15.46
C PHE A 118 18.26 2.02 14.49
N LEU A 119 18.87 0.93 13.99
CA LEU A 119 18.23 0.02 13.05
C LEU A 119 17.20 -0.87 13.77
N PRO A 120 15.95 -1.00 13.28
CA PRO A 120 14.96 -1.89 13.91
C PRO A 120 15.36 -3.35 13.70
N VAL A 121 15.43 -4.11 14.79
CA VAL A 121 15.81 -5.52 14.78
C VAL A 121 14.92 -6.34 15.68
N THR A 122 14.88 -7.63 15.41
CA THR A 122 14.44 -8.63 16.37
C THR A 122 15.39 -9.83 16.30
N PHE A 123 15.44 -10.61 17.38
CA PHE A 123 16.27 -11.80 17.46
C PHE A 123 15.41 -13.05 17.22
N TYR A 124 15.98 -14.04 16.55
CA TYR A 124 15.33 -15.32 16.32
C TYR A 124 16.36 -16.44 16.16
N GLN A 125 16.26 -17.49 16.98
CA GLN A 125 17.20 -18.63 16.99
C GLN A 125 18.68 -18.21 17.03
N GLU A 126 19.03 -17.36 18.00
CA GLU A 126 20.38 -16.78 18.19
C GLU A 126 20.91 -15.92 17.02
N GLN A 127 20.07 -15.59 16.04
CA GLN A 127 20.42 -14.73 14.91
C GLN A 127 19.65 -13.41 15.01
N ILE A 128 20.24 -12.34 14.46
CA ILE A 128 19.58 -11.03 14.32
C ILE A 128 18.95 -10.89 12.94
N PHE A 129 17.77 -10.29 12.91
CA PHE A 129 17.04 -9.95 11.70
C PHE A 129 16.70 -8.47 11.70
N PHE A 130 17.13 -7.75 10.67
CA PHE A 130 16.77 -6.35 10.45
C PHE A 130 15.37 -6.27 9.87
N LEU A 131 14.46 -5.56 10.55
CA LEU A 131 13.07 -5.43 10.13
C LEU A 131 12.96 -4.42 8.97
N ASP A 132 12.21 -4.75 7.93
CA ASP A 132 11.79 -3.74 6.95
C ASP A 132 10.68 -2.83 7.51
N GLU A 133 10.42 -1.72 6.81
CA GLU A 133 9.38 -0.75 7.18
C GLU A 133 8.00 -1.36 7.44
N ASP A 134 7.57 -2.38 6.69
CA ASP A 134 6.25 -3.00 6.89
C ASP A 134 6.26 -3.89 8.13
N GLN A 135 7.35 -4.64 8.36
CA GLN A 135 7.55 -5.43 9.57
C GLN A 135 7.61 -4.54 10.82
N GLN A 136 8.36 -3.44 10.78
CA GLN A 136 8.45 -2.46 11.88
C GLN A 136 7.10 -1.76 12.13
N LYS A 137 6.32 -1.45 11.09
CA LYS A 137 4.96 -0.90 11.26
C LYS A 137 4.02 -1.93 11.88
N ALA A 138 4.16 -3.21 11.54
CA ALA A 138 3.37 -4.30 12.12
C ALA A 138 3.66 -4.56 13.61
N THR A 139 4.91 -4.45 14.08
CA THR A 139 5.26 -4.63 15.51
C THR A 139 4.77 -3.48 16.41
N ASN A 140 4.24 -2.40 15.81
CA ASN A 140 3.60 -1.28 16.50
C ASN A 140 2.05 -1.32 16.41
N CYS A 141 1.45 -2.34 15.81
CA CYS A 141 -0.01 -2.49 15.76
C CYS A 141 -0.60 -3.01 17.08
N THR A 142 -1.85 -2.64 17.39
CA THR A 142 -2.51 -2.98 18.66
C THR A 142 -3.63 -4.01 18.49
N ALA A 143 -3.80 -4.89 19.48
CA ALA A 143 -4.84 -5.90 19.46
C ALA A 143 -6.28 -5.35 19.54
N PRO A 144 -7.29 -6.06 18.96
CA PRO A 144 -7.14 -7.33 18.22
C PRO A 144 -6.49 -7.11 16.85
N LEU A 145 -5.48 -7.91 16.51
CA LEU A 145 -4.68 -7.76 15.30
C LEU A 145 -4.70 -9.03 14.46
N LEU A 146 -4.99 -8.87 13.16
CA LEU A 146 -4.77 -9.88 12.15
C LEU A 146 -3.63 -9.43 11.22
N LEU A 147 -2.46 -10.04 11.39
CA LEU A 147 -1.31 -9.89 10.52
C LEU A 147 -1.43 -10.87 9.34
N SER A 148 -1.30 -10.41 8.11
CA SER A 148 -1.12 -11.32 6.97
C SER A 148 0.07 -10.93 6.10
N GLY A 149 0.51 -11.87 5.28
CA GLY A 149 1.64 -11.64 4.40
C GLY A 149 2.16 -12.91 3.74
N PRO A 150 2.94 -12.76 2.66
CA PRO A 150 3.38 -13.86 1.83
C PRO A 150 4.23 -14.94 2.53
N PRO A 151 4.53 -16.05 1.81
CA PRO A 151 5.56 -16.99 2.20
C PRO A 151 6.91 -16.27 2.34
N GLY A 152 7.56 -16.40 3.50
CA GLY A 152 8.83 -15.73 3.77
C GLY A 152 8.74 -14.23 4.09
N ALA A 153 7.56 -13.71 4.44
CA ALA A 153 7.40 -12.31 4.86
C ALA A 153 7.86 -12.01 6.31
N GLY A 154 8.27 -13.03 7.07
CA GLY A 154 8.62 -12.88 8.49
C GLY A 154 7.44 -12.93 9.47
N LYS A 155 6.28 -13.47 9.08
CA LYS A 155 5.05 -13.55 9.91
C LYS A 155 5.30 -14.02 11.36
N THR A 156 5.90 -15.19 11.52
CA THR A 156 6.24 -15.82 12.81
C THR A 156 7.21 -14.99 13.64
N LEU A 157 8.12 -14.28 12.98
CA LEU A 157 9.13 -13.41 13.59
C LEU A 157 8.51 -12.08 14.08
N VAL A 158 7.59 -11.49 13.31
CA VAL A 158 6.82 -10.31 13.73
C VAL A 158 5.85 -10.62 14.88
N ILE A 159 5.20 -11.79 14.89
CA ILE A 159 4.33 -12.17 16.02
C ILE A 159 5.12 -12.59 17.27
N TYR A 160 6.36 -13.05 17.13
CA TYR A 160 7.30 -13.21 18.26
C TYR A 160 7.71 -11.85 18.83
N ASP A 161 8.12 -10.89 17.99
CA ASP A 161 8.47 -9.53 18.45
C ASP A 161 7.28 -8.84 19.14
N LEU A 162 6.06 -9.01 18.61
CA LEU A 162 4.83 -8.56 19.27
C LEU A 162 4.60 -9.21 20.64
N LEU A 163 4.86 -10.52 20.81
CA LEU A 163 4.79 -11.19 22.11
C LEU A 163 5.82 -10.60 23.08
N TYR A 164 7.07 -10.47 22.64
CA TYR A 164 8.18 -10.02 23.47
C TYR A 164 8.02 -8.54 23.87
N ASN A 165 7.65 -7.67 22.94
CA ASN A 165 7.27 -6.27 23.19
C ASN A 165 6.06 -6.16 24.14
N TYR A 166 5.06 -7.04 24.00
CA TYR A 166 3.93 -7.09 24.94
C TYR A 166 4.38 -7.48 26.36
N VAL A 167 5.25 -8.48 26.50
CA VAL A 167 5.82 -8.86 27.81
C VAL A 167 6.66 -7.71 28.39
N VAL A 168 7.57 -7.13 27.63
CA VAL A 168 8.56 -6.17 28.15
C VAL A 168 7.96 -4.80 28.45
N ASN A 169 7.12 -4.26 27.55
CA ASN A 169 6.62 -2.90 27.65
C ASN A 169 5.16 -2.80 28.12
N ASN A 170 4.35 -3.85 27.93
CA ASN A 170 2.91 -3.81 28.28
C ASN A 170 2.58 -4.59 29.57
N ALA A 171 3.57 -5.16 30.28
CA ALA A 171 3.35 -5.90 31.52
C ALA A 171 2.49 -5.18 32.58
N PRO A 172 2.69 -3.88 32.89
CA PRO A 172 1.83 -3.18 33.86
C PRO A 172 0.35 -3.16 33.43
N MET A 173 0.09 -3.01 32.12
CA MET A 173 -1.26 -3.09 31.56
C MET A 173 -1.79 -4.51 31.45
N HIS A 174 -0.95 -5.54 31.50
CA HIS A 174 -1.38 -6.93 31.61
C HIS A 174 -1.80 -7.25 33.05
N LEU A 175 -0.98 -6.87 34.03
CA LEU A 175 -1.25 -7.04 35.46
C LEU A 175 -2.53 -6.31 35.89
N ALA A 176 -2.71 -5.04 35.50
CA ALA A 176 -3.95 -4.30 35.78
C ALA A 176 -5.21 -4.91 35.12
N ARG A 177 -5.06 -5.60 33.97
CA ARG A 177 -6.17 -6.39 33.38
C ARG A 177 -6.41 -7.69 34.16
N ALA A 178 -5.35 -8.32 34.66
CA ALA A 178 -5.43 -9.53 35.46
C ALA A 178 -6.14 -9.30 36.81
N GLU A 179 -5.89 -8.17 37.46
CA GLU A 179 -6.61 -7.70 38.66
C GLU A 179 -8.12 -7.50 38.40
N LEU A 180 -8.49 -7.02 37.21
CA LEU A 180 -9.88 -6.93 36.73
C LEU A 180 -10.46 -8.31 36.33
N GLY A 181 -9.76 -9.41 36.58
CA GLY A 181 -10.19 -10.77 36.25
C GLY A 181 -10.13 -11.11 34.76
N HIS A 182 -9.48 -10.30 33.93
CA HIS A 182 -9.38 -10.53 32.47
C HIS A 182 -8.26 -11.53 32.08
N GLY A 183 -7.80 -12.37 33.00
CA GLY A 183 -6.74 -13.37 32.80
C GLY A 183 -5.35 -12.92 33.24
N GLN A 184 -4.58 -13.84 33.82
CA GLN A 184 -3.23 -13.65 34.41
C GLN A 184 -2.09 -14.17 33.51
N LYS A 185 -2.39 -15.05 32.55
CA LYS A 185 -1.42 -15.69 31.66
C LYS A 185 -1.40 -15.10 30.25
N ILE A 186 -0.32 -15.33 29.53
CA ILE A 186 -0.22 -15.15 28.08
C ILE A 186 -0.07 -16.54 27.43
N LEU A 187 -0.67 -16.74 26.26
CA LEU A 187 -0.50 -17.94 25.45
C LEU A 187 0.15 -17.59 24.11
N PHE A 188 1.20 -18.32 23.75
CA PHE A 188 1.66 -18.42 22.37
C PHE A 188 1.29 -19.80 21.82
N ILE A 189 0.59 -19.84 20.69
CA ILE A 189 0.09 -21.08 20.06
C ILE A 189 0.50 -21.18 18.59
N SER A 190 1.00 -22.35 18.22
CA SER A 190 1.27 -22.77 16.84
C SER A 190 0.99 -24.28 16.70
N GLN A 191 0.82 -24.77 15.48
CA GLN A 191 0.60 -26.20 15.19
C GLN A 191 1.90 -27.00 15.03
N SER A 192 3.06 -26.37 15.24
CA SER A 192 4.37 -27.04 15.14
C SER A 192 5.04 -27.12 16.51
N ALA A 193 5.11 -28.32 17.09
CA ALA A 193 5.66 -28.55 18.42
C ALA A 193 7.16 -28.18 18.51
N ASN A 194 7.91 -28.40 17.42
CA ASN A 194 9.31 -27.99 17.29
C ASN A 194 9.48 -26.47 17.19
N LEU A 195 8.56 -25.77 16.51
CA LEU A 195 8.54 -24.29 16.52
C LEU A 195 8.22 -23.75 17.92
N ILE A 196 7.22 -24.32 18.59
CA ILE A 196 6.89 -24.04 19.99
C ILE A 196 8.09 -24.26 20.90
N LYS A 197 8.80 -25.38 20.76
CA LYS A 197 10.03 -25.67 21.52
C LYS A 197 11.12 -24.64 21.27
N LYS A 198 11.43 -24.31 20.01
CA LYS A 198 12.47 -23.33 19.64
C LYS A 198 12.15 -21.92 20.13
N ILE A 199 10.89 -21.48 19.99
CA ILE A 199 10.43 -20.17 20.48
C ILE A 199 10.45 -20.11 22.02
N HIS A 200 10.00 -21.17 22.70
CA HIS A 200 10.03 -21.24 24.17
C HIS A 200 11.48 -21.24 24.70
N GLN A 201 12.37 -22.02 24.08
CA GLN A 201 13.80 -22.02 24.41
C GLN A 201 14.41 -20.63 24.25
N GLN A 202 14.16 -19.95 23.12
CA GLN A 202 14.67 -18.59 22.89
C GLN A 202 14.10 -17.59 23.92
N TYR A 203 12.78 -17.54 24.09
CA TYR A 203 12.12 -16.63 25.03
C TYR A 203 12.68 -16.77 26.45
N THR A 204 12.99 -18.00 26.88
CA THR A 204 13.58 -18.28 28.20
C THR A 204 14.99 -17.67 28.38
N HIS A 205 15.76 -17.47 27.31
CA HIS A 205 17.05 -16.77 27.35
C HIS A 205 16.93 -15.24 27.30
N GLU A 206 15.82 -14.70 26.81
CA GLU A 206 15.62 -13.25 26.59
C GLU A 206 14.78 -12.57 27.70
N LYS A 207 14.20 -13.32 28.63
CA LYS A 207 13.14 -12.86 29.53
C LYS A 207 13.62 -12.00 30.71
N GLU A 208 13.47 -10.68 30.58
CA GLU A 208 13.69 -9.71 31.68
C GLU A 208 12.64 -9.79 32.83
N GLN A 209 11.40 -10.23 32.57
CA GLN A 209 10.26 -10.03 33.49
C GLN A 209 9.38 -11.27 33.70
N ASN A 210 8.99 -11.53 34.96
CA ASN A 210 8.22 -12.70 35.41
C ASN A 210 6.71 -12.67 35.10
N LEU A 211 6.33 -12.41 33.84
CA LEU A 211 5.00 -12.78 33.37
C LEU A 211 4.93 -14.29 33.03
N PRO A 212 3.82 -14.99 33.35
CA PRO A 212 3.62 -16.38 32.95
C PRO A 212 3.15 -16.45 31.49
N VAL A 213 3.99 -17.03 30.63
CA VAL A 213 3.72 -17.26 29.20
C VAL A 213 3.77 -18.76 28.94
N ASP A 214 2.66 -19.34 28.50
CA ASP A 214 2.59 -20.74 28.10
C ASP A 214 2.80 -20.85 26.59
N PHE A 215 3.63 -21.82 26.15
CA PHE A 215 3.92 -22.08 24.74
C PHE A 215 3.41 -23.49 24.40
N LEU A 216 2.29 -23.59 23.68
CA LEU A 216 1.55 -24.85 23.51
C LEU A 216 1.06 -25.08 22.07
N THR A 217 0.81 -26.33 21.70
CA THR A 217 -0.02 -26.71 20.55
C THR A 217 -1.49 -26.85 20.95
N TRP A 218 -2.39 -26.86 19.97
CA TRP A 218 -3.82 -27.07 20.23
C TRP A 218 -4.12 -28.41 20.89
N GLU A 219 -3.40 -29.48 20.50
CA GLU A 219 -3.55 -30.82 21.06
C GLU A 219 -3.11 -30.88 22.53
N GLN A 220 -2.06 -30.14 22.90
CA GLN A 220 -1.62 -30.01 24.30
C GLN A 220 -2.66 -29.26 25.15
N ILE A 221 -3.28 -28.19 24.61
CA ILE A 221 -4.35 -27.45 25.32
C ILE A 221 -5.59 -28.33 25.53
N LEU A 222 -5.93 -29.20 24.57
CA LEU A 222 -7.02 -30.16 24.71
C LEU A 222 -6.72 -31.21 25.80
N LEU A 223 -5.55 -31.86 25.76
CA LEU A 223 -5.15 -32.85 26.77
C LEU A 223 -5.03 -32.24 28.19
N ALA A 224 -4.62 -30.98 28.30
CA ALA A 224 -4.57 -30.27 29.58
C ALA A 224 -5.96 -29.89 30.15
N HIS A 225 -7.03 -29.96 29.34
CA HIS A 225 -8.41 -29.68 29.79
C HIS A 225 -9.16 -30.94 30.25
N ASP A 226 -8.79 -32.13 29.76
CA ASP A 226 -9.40 -33.40 30.15
C ASP A 226 -8.36 -34.53 30.08
N THR A 227 -7.69 -34.78 31.21
CA THR A 227 -6.57 -35.72 31.33
C THR A 227 -6.98 -37.19 31.31
N ASP A 228 -8.26 -37.50 31.50
CA ASP A 228 -8.82 -38.86 31.38
C ASP A 228 -9.14 -39.23 29.92
N SER A 229 -9.11 -38.26 29.00
CA SER A 229 -9.41 -38.45 27.58
C SER A 229 -8.16 -38.46 26.70
N ILE A 230 -8.17 -39.29 25.65
CA ILE A 230 -7.09 -39.38 24.65
C ILE A 230 -7.43 -38.61 23.38
N LEU A 231 -6.41 -38.21 22.61
CA LEU A 231 -6.61 -37.66 21.27
C LEU A 231 -7.26 -38.69 20.33
N LEU A 232 -8.11 -38.20 19.42
CA LEU A 232 -8.85 -39.01 18.45
C LEU A 232 -7.93 -39.94 17.62
N PRO A 233 -8.10 -41.27 17.69
CA PRO A 233 -7.26 -42.19 16.93
C PRO A 233 -7.37 -42.01 15.40
N LYS A 234 -6.27 -42.27 14.68
CA LYS A 234 -6.24 -42.23 13.20
C LYS A 234 -7.38 -43.07 12.61
N ASN A 235 -8.05 -42.53 11.58
CA ASN A 235 -9.23 -43.08 10.90
C ASN A 235 -10.53 -43.20 11.73
N ALA A 236 -10.55 -42.98 13.04
CA ALA A 236 -11.73 -43.22 13.88
C ALA A 236 -12.98 -42.43 13.44
N PHE A 237 -12.83 -41.16 13.03
CA PHE A 237 -13.93 -40.39 12.44
C PHE A 237 -14.44 -40.99 11.13
N ALA A 238 -13.53 -41.44 10.25
CA ALA A 238 -13.91 -42.02 8.96
C ALA A 238 -14.68 -43.33 9.13
N ASP A 239 -14.27 -44.20 10.06
CA ASP A 239 -14.96 -45.46 10.36
C ASP A 239 -16.30 -45.25 11.08
N TRP A 240 -16.42 -44.24 11.94
CA TRP A 240 -17.70 -43.81 12.48
C TRP A 240 -18.64 -43.23 11.39
N LEU A 241 -18.10 -42.43 10.46
CA LEU A 241 -18.88 -41.81 9.40
C LEU A 241 -19.36 -42.84 8.36
N LYS A 242 -18.57 -43.87 8.04
CA LYS A 242 -19.01 -45.00 7.18
C LYS A 242 -20.32 -45.63 7.66
N ASN A 243 -20.54 -45.69 8.98
CA ASN A 243 -21.76 -46.22 9.58
C ASN A 243 -22.89 -45.17 9.68
N SER A 244 -22.55 -43.92 10.00
CA SER A 244 -23.52 -42.86 10.31
C SER A 244 -24.01 -42.08 9.08
N PHE A 245 -23.16 -41.93 8.07
CA PHE A 245 -23.46 -41.25 6.80
C PHE A 245 -22.57 -41.82 5.66
N PRO A 246 -22.87 -43.05 5.16
CA PRO A 246 -21.97 -43.82 4.28
C PRO A 246 -21.58 -43.15 2.95
N GLN A 247 -22.28 -42.08 2.55
CA GLN A 247 -22.10 -41.36 1.29
C GLN A 247 -21.30 -40.05 1.45
N GLY A 248 -20.85 -39.74 2.67
CA GLY A 248 -20.03 -38.56 2.95
C GLY A 248 -18.53 -38.84 2.78
N ASN A 249 -17.81 -37.91 2.14
CA ASN A 249 -16.35 -37.88 2.23
C ASN A 249 -15.94 -37.52 3.68
N PRO A 250 -15.11 -38.32 4.37
CA PRO A 250 -14.71 -38.05 5.74
C PRO A 250 -14.07 -36.68 5.96
N GLU A 251 -13.03 -36.32 5.21
CA GLU A 251 -12.29 -35.06 5.37
C GLU A 251 -13.19 -33.83 5.20
N VAL A 252 -14.08 -33.87 4.22
CA VAL A 252 -15.05 -32.80 3.96
C VAL A 252 -16.05 -32.70 5.11
N ILE A 253 -16.67 -33.80 5.54
CA ILE A 253 -17.71 -33.77 6.58
C ILE A 253 -17.11 -33.43 7.95
N HIS A 254 -15.88 -33.85 8.25
CA HIS A 254 -15.15 -33.50 9.48
C HIS A 254 -14.92 -31.99 9.58
N TYR A 255 -14.46 -31.37 8.50
CA TYR A 255 -14.29 -29.92 8.41
C TYR A 255 -15.62 -29.15 8.46
N GLU A 256 -16.65 -29.61 7.73
CA GLU A 256 -17.97 -28.98 7.73
C GLU A 256 -18.62 -29.01 9.13
N MET A 257 -18.38 -30.06 9.91
CA MET A 257 -18.75 -30.10 11.34
C MET A 257 -17.97 -29.08 12.19
N SER A 258 -16.68 -28.86 11.92
CA SER A 258 -15.87 -27.83 12.59
C SER A 258 -16.43 -26.42 12.33
N LEU A 259 -16.88 -26.13 11.11
CA LEU A 259 -17.57 -24.87 10.79
C LEU A 259 -18.87 -24.69 11.57
N VAL A 260 -19.68 -25.75 11.73
CA VAL A 260 -20.90 -25.69 12.57
C VAL A 260 -20.54 -25.42 14.03
N ALA A 261 -19.51 -26.08 14.58
CA ALA A 261 -19.04 -25.86 15.94
C ALA A 261 -18.54 -24.43 16.17
N ALA A 262 -17.79 -23.87 15.22
CA ALA A 262 -17.22 -22.53 15.32
C ALA A 262 -18.26 -21.40 15.25
N LEU A 263 -19.19 -21.49 14.30
CA LEU A 263 -20.08 -20.39 13.92
C LEU A 263 -21.49 -20.51 14.52
N GLY A 264 -21.96 -21.75 14.75
CA GLY A 264 -23.34 -22.10 15.00
C GLY A 264 -24.10 -22.47 13.72
N GLY A 265 -25.12 -23.32 13.85
CA GLY A 265 -25.87 -23.87 12.71
C GLY A 265 -26.52 -22.83 11.80
N ASP A 266 -27.08 -21.76 12.37
CA ASP A 266 -27.75 -20.70 11.60
C ASP A 266 -26.79 -19.90 10.71
N GLU A 267 -25.56 -19.64 11.16
CA GLU A 267 -24.54 -18.98 10.34
C GLU A 267 -23.92 -19.96 9.33
N TYR A 268 -23.64 -21.19 9.74
CA TYR A 268 -23.18 -22.25 8.83
C TYR A 268 -24.15 -22.47 7.64
N LEU A 269 -25.46 -22.40 7.89
CA LEU A 269 -26.47 -22.49 6.83
C LEU A 269 -26.40 -21.33 5.83
N LYS A 270 -25.88 -20.15 6.19
CA LYS A 270 -25.77 -18.99 5.29
C LYS A 270 -24.57 -19.04 4.35
N LEU A 271 -23.56 -19.85 4.67
CA LEU A 271 -22.29 -19.94 3.93
C LEU A 271 -22.46 -20.25 2.43
N GLY A 272 -21.71 -19.52 1.61
CA GLY A 272 -21.68 -19.60 0.15
C GLY A 272 -20.57 -20.49 -0.43
N LYS A 273 -20.48 -20.49 -1.77
CA LYS A 273 -19.75 -21.50 -2.58
C LYS A 273 -18.23 -21.59 -2.36
N ARG A 274 -17.64 -20.67 -1.59
CA ARG A 274 -16.20 -20.64 -1.23
C ARG A 274 -15.95 -20.75 0.27
N GLU A 275 -17.03 -20.94 1.01
CA GLU A 275 -17.06 -20.92 2.47
C GLU A 275 -17.43 -22.29 3.03
N CYS A 276 -18.11 -23.10 2.21
CA CYS A 276 -18.74 -24.36 2.56
C CYS A 276 -18.81 -25.26 1.30
N TYR A 277 -18.30 -26.49 1.39
CA TYR A 277 -18.39 -27.51 0.33
C TYR A 277 -19.84 -27.90 0.04
N LEU A 278 -20.71 -27.83 1.04
CA LEU A 278 -22.13 -28.14 0.95
C LEU A 278 -23.00 -26.90 0.64
N SER A 279 -22.39 -25.77 0.26
CA SER A 279 -23.07 -24.51 -0.03
C SER A 279 -24.25 -24.68 -0.98
N GLY A 280 -25.43 -24.22 -0.55
CA GLY A 280 -26.67 -24.32 -1.32
C GLY A 280 -27.38 -25.68 -1.20
N LYS A 281 -26.67 -26.73 -0.77
CA LYS A 281 -27.25 -28.05 -0.48
C LYS A 281 -27.86 -28.09 0.92
N LYS A 282 -28.87 -27.25 1.19
CA LYS A 282 -29.49 -27.08 2.53
C LYS A 282 -29.85 -28.40 3.24
N LYS A 283 -30.28 -29.43 2.51
CA LYS A 283 -30.59 -30.77 3.05
C LYS A 283 -29.36 -31.58 3.49
N GLU A 284 -28.19 -31.35 2.89
CA GLU A 284 -26.93 -31.96 3.33
C GLU A 284 -26.31 -31.14 4.47
N GLN A 285 -26.33 -29.80 4.38
CA GLN A 285 -25.91 -28.91 5.47
C GLN A 285 -26.67 -29.21 6.78
N GLN A 286 -28.00 -29.38 6.74
CA GLN A 286 -28.78 -29.76 7.93
C GLN A 286 -28.42 -31.14 8.48
N LYS A 287 -27.99 -32.09 7.63
CA LYS A 287 -27.48 -33.39 8.11
C LYS A 287 -26.18 -33.23 8.88
N VAL A 288 -25.26 -32.36 8.44
CA VAL A 288 -24.00 -32.11 9.15
C VAL A 288 -24.25 -31.54 10.54
N ILE A 289 -25.17 -30.57 10.68
CA ILE A 289 -25.57 -30.02 11.99
C ILE A 289 -26.07 -31.13 12.93
N ASN A 290 -26.91 -32.03 12.41
CA ASN A 290 -27.46 -33.14 13.21
C ASN A 290 -26.38 -34.19 13.54
N LEU A 291 -25.50 -34.52 12.59
CA LEU A 291 -24.40 -35.48 12.76
C LEU A 291 -23.35 -35.01 13.78
N LEU A 292 -23.05 -33.70 13.84
CA LEU A 292 -22.17 -33.12 14.86
C LEU A 292 -22.65 -33.46 16.29
N SER A 293 -23.96 -33.42 16.52
CA SER A 293 -24.55 -33.77 17.82
C SER A 293 -24.37 -35.25 18.17
N LEU A 294 -24.47 -36.13 17.16
CA LEU A 294 -24.21 -37.57 17.34
C LEU A 294 -22.72 -37.87 17.57
N TRP A 295 -21.84 -37.16 16.87
CA TRP A 295 -20.38 -37.30 17.03
C TRP A 295 -19.90 -36.83 18.40
N ARG A 296 -20.39 -35.67 18.90
CA ARG A 296 -20.10 -35.20 20.27
C ARG A 296 -20.47 -36.21 21.35
N ASN A 297 -21.62 -36.88 21.19
CA ASN A 297 -22.01 -37.97 22.09
C ASN A 297 -21.10 -39.21 21.95
N HIS A 298 -20.63 -39.53 20.75
CA HIS A 298 -19.70 -40.65 20.54
C HIS A 298 -18.32 -40.38 21.17
N LEU A 299 -17.77 -39.18 20.97
CA LEU A 299 -16.53 -38.71 21.60
C LEU A 299 -16.60 -38.82 23.13
N LYS A 300 -17.67 -38.28 23.74
CA LYS A 300 -17.88 -38.34 25.19
C LYS A 300 -18.01 -39.79 25.71
N ASN A 301 -18.71 -40.66 24.97
CA ASN A 301 -18.84 -42.08 25.33
C ASN A 301 -17.54 -42.89 25.13
N LYS A 302 -16.48 -42.28 24.57
CA LYS A 302 -15.20 -42.91 24.28
C LYS A 302 -14.01 -42.26 24.99
N HIS A 303 -14.22 -41.17 25.72
CA HIS A 303 -13.15 -40.35 26.30
C HIS A 303 -12.13 -39.94 25.21
N TRP A 304 -12.66 -39.40 24.10
CA TRP A 304 -11.88 -38.97 22.93
C TRP A 304 -12.00 -37.46 22.72
N LEU A 305 -10.86 -36.80 22.50
CA LEU A 305 -10.74 -35.39 22.13
C LEU A 305 -10.42 -35.28 20.63
N ASP A 306 -11.32 -34.66 19.88
CA ASP A 306 -11.19 -34.40 18.44
C ASP A 306 -10.60 -32.99 18.19
N PRO A 307 -9.38 -32.85 17.65
CA PRO A 307 -8.75 -31.54 17.42
C PRO A 307 -9.52 -30.61 16.45
N LEU A 308 -10.39 -31.14 15.60
CA LEU A 308 -11.18 -30.33 14.67
C LEU A 308 -12.52 -29.87 15.26
N ILE A 309 -13.10 -30.60 16.22
CA ILE A 309 -14.50 -30.39 16.66
C ILE A 309 -14.66 -30.03 18.15
N SER A 310 -13.68 -30.36 18.99
CA SER A 310 -13.78 -30.17 20.44
C SER A 310 -13.85 -28.68 20.80
N GLU A 311 -14.93 -28.29 21.48
CA GLU A 311 -15.05 -26.98 22.10
C GLU A 311 -14.73 -27.10 23.59
N ILE A 312 -13.75 -26.32 24.07
CA ILE A 312 -13.30 -26.29 25.46
C ILE A 312 -13.34 -24.86 26.03
N SER A 313 -13.46 -24.73 27.36
CA SER A 313 -13.55 -23.43 28.03
C SER A 313 -12.15 -22.93 28.45
N ILE A 314 -11.37 -22.49 27.46
CA ILE A 314 -10.08 -21.83 27.70
C ILE A 314 -10.30 -20.61 28.60
N SER A 315 -9.59 -20.56 29.72
CA SER A 315 -9.68 -19.49 30.73
C SER A 315 -8.29 -19.18 31.31
N GLY A 316 -8.18 -18.15 32.15
CA GLY A 316 -6.91 -17.72 32.76
C GLY A 316 -5.97 -16.91 31.87
N TYR A 317 -6.12 -16.97 30.54
CA TYR A 317 -5.29 -16.19 29.60
C TYR A 317 -5.85 -14.79 29.33
N GLY A 318 -5.02 -13.77 29.58
CA GLY A 318 -5.30 -12.37 29.28
C GLY A 318 -4.79 -11.90 27.91
N ALA A 319 -3.89 -12.64 27.25
CA ALA A 319 -3.51 -12.39 25.86
C ALA A 319 -3.17 -13.69 25.11
N ILE A 320 -3.44 -13.72 23.80
CA ILE A 320 -3.16 -14.86 22.91
C ILE A 320 -2.45 -14.38 21.64
N PHE A 321 -1.37 -15.08 21.28
CA PHE A 321 -0.56 -14.90 20.08
C PHE A 321 -0.62 -16.20 19.26
N CYS A 322 -1.26 -16.16 18.09
CA CYS A 322 -1.58 -17.32 17.25
C CYS A 322 -0.81 -17.31 15.93
N ASP A 323 0.18 -18.17 15.79
CA ASP A 323 1.00 -18.33 14.59
C ASP A 323 0.34 -19.27 13.55
N GLU A 324 0.55 -18.97 12.27
CA GLU A 324 -0.02 -19.65 11.07
C GLU A 324 -1.50 -20.08 11.24
N SER A 325 -2.34 -19.13 11.67
CA SER A 325 -3.72 -19.37 12.12
C SER A 325 -4.67 -19.98 11.06
N GLN A 326 -4.32 -19.98 9.76
CA GLN A 326 -5.03 -20.74 8.72
C GLN A 326 -4.90 -22.27 8.89
N ASN A 327 -3.89 -22.74 9.64
CA ASN A 327 -3.66 -24.14 9.99
C ASN A 327 -4.31 -24.52 11.32
N VAL A 328 -5.05 -23.61 11.97
CA VAL A 328 -5.80 -23.87 13.22
C VAL A 328 -7.27 -24.13 12.88
N SER A 329 -7.89 -25.13 13.51
CA SER A 329 -9.26 -25.55 13.15
C SER A 329 -10.29 -24.46 13.48
N PRO A 330 -11.38 -24.32 12.71
CA PRO A 330 -12.45 -23.36 13.00
C PRO A 330 -12.95 -23.40 14.46
N ALA A 331 -13.15 -24.60 15.01
CA ALA A 331 -13.58 -24.78 16.41
C ALA A 331 -12.51 -24.29 17.42
N ALA A 332 -11.23 -24.57 17.17
CA ALA A 332 -10.13 -24.09 17.99
C ALA A 332 -10.02 -22.55 17.96
N LEU A 333 -10.08 -21.94 16.77
CA LEU A 333 -10.12 -20.47 16.61
C LEU A 333 -11.30 -19.86 17.38
N ALA A 334 -12.48 -20.50 17.34
CA ALA A 334 -13.66 -20.05 18.07
C ALA A 334 -13.52 -20.17 19.61
N CYS A 335 -12.67 -21.06 20.12
CA CYS A 335 -12.33 -21.15 21.54
C CYS A 335 -11.27 -20.10 21.93
N LEU A 336 -10.21 -19.93 21.12
CA LEU A 336 -9.13 -18.98 21.37
C LEU A 336 -9.62 -17.52 21.37
N VAL A 337 -10.38 -17.11 20.34
CA VAL A 337 -10.95 -15.74 20.25
C VAL A 337 -11.94 -15.48 21.40
N ARG A 338 -12.63 -16.52 21.90
CA ARG A 338 -13.59 -16.46 23.01
C ARG A 338 -12.90 -16.30 24.37
N ALA A 339 -11.71 -16.87 24.55
CA ALA A 339 -10.94 -16.81 25.80
C ALA A 339 -10.57 -15.37 26.19
N VAL A 340 -10.00 -14.61 25.24
CA VAL A 340 -9.56 -13.21 25.44
C VAL A 340 -10.65 -12.18 25.14
N ARG A 341 -11.93 -12.55 25.23
CA ARG A 341 -13.07 -11.66 24.93
C ARG A 341 -13.06 -10.39 25.78
N SER A 342 -12.74 -10.50 27.07
CA SER A 342 -12.74 -9.38 28.02
C SER A 342 -11.52 -8.47 27.89
N SER A 343 -10.34 -9.02 27.57
CA SER A 343 -9.11 -8.25 27.41
C SER A 343 -8.95 -7.64 26.02
N LYS A 344 -9.60 -8.22 24.99
CA LYS A 344 -9.43 -7.97 23.55
C LYS A 344 -8.00 -8.20 23.03
N GLN A 345 -7.12 -8.85 23.80
CA GLN A 345 -5.72 -9.04 23.42
C GLN A 345 -5.53 -10.33 22.58
N PHE A 346 -6.02 -10.30 21.34
CA PHE A 346 -5.84 -11.38 20.37
C PHE A 346 -4.97 -10.92 19.19
N PHE A 347 -3.82 -11.57 19.01
CA PHE A 347 -2.93 -11.38 17.87
C PHE A 347 -2.88 -12.69 17.07
N ALA A 348 -3.10 -12.63 15.75
CA ALA A 348 -2.96 -13.79 14.88
C ALA A 348 -2.23 -13.43 13.59
N CYS A 349 -1.37 -14.34 13.10
CA CYS A 349 -0.79 -14.24 11.76
C CYS A 349 -1.39 -15.29 10.80
N LEU A 350 -1.46 -15.01 9.49
CA LEU A 350 -1.85 -16.00 8.48
C LEU A 350 -1.37 -15.69 7.05
N ASP A 351 -1.48 -16.68 6.17
CA ASP A 351 -1.52 -16.49 4.71
C ASP A 351 -2.64 -17.36 4.10
N PRO A 352 -3.71 -16.76 3.51
CA PRO A 352 -4.82 -17.53 2.93
C PRO A 352 -4.41 -18.36 1.71
N GLU A 353 -3.33 -17.98 1.03
CA GLU A 353 -2.81 -18.67 -0.16
C GLU A 353 -1.91 -19.85 0.23
N GLN A 354 -1.52 -19.98 1.53
CA GLN A 354 -0.81 -21.14 2.09
C GLN A 354 -1.72 -22.18 2.77
N ALA A 355 -3.05 -21.95 2.82
CA ALA A 355 -3.99 -22.93 3.36
C ALA A 355 -4.08 -24.16 2.42
N LEU A 356 -3.50 -25.29 2.83
CA LEU A 356 -3.53 -26.58 2.11
C LEU A 356 -4.34 -27.69 2.79
N SER A 357 -4.73 -27.50 4.05
CA SER A 357 -5.79 -28.30 4.66
C SER A 357 -7.10 -28.12 3.88
N SER A 358 -8.10 -28.98 4.12
CA SER A 358 -9.43 -28.88 3.51
C SER A 358 -10.25 -27.67 4.00
N TRP A 359 -9.60 -26.60 4.46
CA TRP A 359 -10.19 -25.52 5.26
C TRP A 359 -10.17 -24.15 4.55
N PRO A 360 -10.74 -24.03 3.33
CA PRO A 360 -10.67 -22.80 2.52
C PRO A 360 -11.34 -21.59 3.16
N TYR A 361 -12.09 -21.77 4.25
CA TYR A 361 -12.76 -20.69 4.97
C TYR A 361 -12.00 -20.18 6.20
N ALA A 362 -10.89 -20.78 6.64
CA ALA A 362 -10.24 -20.47 7.92
C ALA A 362 -10.08 -18.95 8.19
N ARG A 363 -9.56 -18.20 7.20
CA ARG A 363 -9.46 -16.74 7.22
C ARG A 363 -10.80 -16.03 7.48
N ASN A 364 -11.82 -16.32 6.68
CA ASN A 364 -13.12 -15.63 6.76
C ASN A 364 -13.94 -16.09 7.97
N CYS A 365 -13.76 -17.35 8.41
CA CYS A 365 -14.26 -17.84 9.69
C CYS A 365 -13.66 -17.02 10.84
N LEU A 366 -12.34 -16.78 10.83
CA LEU A 366 -11.68 -15.92 11.80
C LEU A 366 -12.21 -14.48 11.73
N LEU A 367 -12.38 -13.88 10.54
CA LEU A 367 -13.01 -12.56 10.43
C LEU A 367 -14.41 -12.52 11.05
N ASN A 368 -15.25 -13.54 10.81
CA ASN A 368 -16.58 -13.63 11.40
C ASN A 368 -16.52 -13.76 12.93
N LEU A 369 -15.56 -14.52 13.46
CA LEU A 369 -15.33 -14.66 14.91
C LEU A 369 -14.88 -13.34 15.54
N LEU A 370 -13.92 -12.63 14.92
CA LEU A 370 -13.44 -11.32 15.38
C LEU A 370 -14.58 -10.27 15.36
N ASN A 371 -15.33 -10.16 14.26
CA ASN A 371 -16.50 -9.29 14.16
C ASN A 371 -17.56 -9.60 15.23
N LYS A 372 -17.81 -10.89 15.51
CA LYS A 372 -18.84 -11.38 16.45
C LYS A 372 -18.45 -11.19 17.93
N GLN A 373 -17.14 -11.14 18.25
CA GLN A 373 -16.66 -11.06 19.64
C GLN A 373 -16.11 -9.68 20.03
N PHE A 374 -15.47 -8.96 19.11
CA PHE A 374 -14.78 -7.68 19.39
C PHE A 374 -15.40 -6.45 18.73
N HIS A 375 -16.19 -6.65 17.66
CA HIS A 375 -16.70 -5.66 16.70
C HIS A 375 -15.63 -4.95 15.85
N GLU A 376 -14.49 -4.59 16.44
CA GLU A 376 -13.37 -3.93 15.77
C GLU A 376 -12.07 -4.73 15.94
N TYR A 377 -11.24 -4.74 14.90
CA TYR A 377 -9.90 -5.34 14.87
C TYR A 377 -9.07 -4.68 13.77
N GLN A 378 -7.75 -4.69 13.93
CA GLN A 378 -6.80 -4.19 12.94
C GLN A 378 -6.41 -5.30 11.97
N THR A 379 -6.13 -4.94 10.71
CA THR A 379 -5.53 -5.82 9.70
C THR A 379 -4.28 -5.18 9.16
N PHE A 380 -3.13 -5.87 9.21
CA PHE A 380 -1.87 -5.39 8.65
C PHE A 380 -1.30 -6.40 7.65
N ASN A 381 -0.88 -5.92 6.48
CA ASN A 381 -0.49 -6.78 5.36
C ASN A 381 0.97 -6.52 4.96
N LEU A 382 1.86 -7.45 5.30
CA LEU A 382 3.26 -7.47 4.84
C LEU A 382 3.29 -7.74 3.32
N LYS A 383 4.20 -7.08 2.59
CA LYS A 383 4.25 -7.14 1.11
C LYS A 383 5.42 -7.95 0.56
N LYS A 384 6.57 -7.87 1.23
CA LYS A 384 7.85 -8.44 0.78
C LYS A 384 8.00 -9.91 1.19
N THR A 385 8.79 -10.65 0.42
CA THR A 385 9.38 -11.94 0.81
C THR A 385 10.88 -11.83 0.88
N TRP A 386 11.43 -12.37 1.97
CA TRP A 386 12.86 -12.52 2.21
C TRP A 386 13.37 -13.93 1.86
N ARG A 387 12.48 -14.83 1.42
CA ARG A 387 12.78 -16.25 1.11
C ARG A 387 13.09 -16.51 -0.36
N CYS A 388 12.19 -16.07 -1.25
CA CYS A 388 12.23 -16.48 -2.66
C CYS A 388 12.92 -15.42 -3.53
N ALA A 389 13.83 -15.84 -4.41
CA ALA A 389 14.44 -15.00 -5.43
C ALA A 389 13.41 -14.46 -6.45
N SER A 390 13.74 -13.38 -7.15
CA SER A 390 12.76 -12.59 -7.89
C SER A 390 12.06 -13.37 -9.01
N LEU A 391 12.78 -14.22 -9.75
CA LEU A 391 12.17 -15.03 -10.83
C LEU A 391 11.19 -16.08 -10.30
N ILE A 392 11.45 -16.66 -9.13
CA ILE A 392 10.51 -17.56 -8.44
C ILE A 392 9.28 -16.78 -7.99
N ALA A 393 9.48 -15.57 -7.46
CA ALA A 393 8.39 -14.70 -7.03
C ALA A 393 7.49 -14.24 -8.20
N GLU A 394 8.06 -13.95 -9.37
CA GLU A 394 7.31 -13.65 -10.61
C GLU A 394 6.39 -14.82 -11.01
N ILE A 395 6.88 -16.05 -10.99
CA ILE A 395 6.12 -17.25 -11.37
C ILE A 395 5.03 -17.58 -10.35
N ALA A 396 5.31 -17.44 -9.05
CA ALA A 396 4.32 -17.54 -7.99
C ALA A 396 3.21 -16.47 -8.13
N ASN A 397 3.59 -15.24 -8.50
CA ASN A 397 2.64 -14.17 -8.84
C ASN A 397 1.85 -14.50 -10.11
N HIS A 398 2.43 -15.12 -11.12
CA HIS A 398 1.71 -15.51 -12.33
C HIS A 398 0.63 -16.55 -12.05
N VAL A 399 0.94 -17.61 -11.28
CA VAL A 399 -0.05 -18.60 -10.81
C VAL A 399 -1.21 -17.92 -10.09
N MET A 400 -0.93 -17.05 -9.12
CA MET A 400 -1.98 -16.34 -8.35
C MET A 400 -2.80 -15.38 -9.23
N ASN A 401 -2.16 -14.63 -10.13
CA ASN A 401 -2.87 -13.80 -11.10
C ASN A 401 -3.74 -14.64 -12.06
N THR A 402 -3.31 -15.84 -12.45
CA THR A 402 -4.12 -16.78 -13.24
C THR A 402 -5.29 -17.33 -12.42
N LYS A 403 -5.08 -17.73 -11.16
CA LYS A 403 -6.12 -18.16 -10.23
C LYS A 403 -7.24 -17.13 -10.09
N HIS A 404 -6.93 -15.88 -9.77
CA HIS A 404 -7.95 -14.82 -9.65
C HIS A 404 -8.68 -14.54 -10.97
N LYS A 405 -8.00 -14.61 -12.13
CA LYS A 405 -8.63 -14.44 -13.46
C LYS A 405 -9.63 -15.56 -13.77
N LEU A 406 -9.23 -16.82 -13.58
CA LEU A 406 -10.09 -18.01 -13.76
C LEU A 406 -11.30 -17.97 -12.81
N ASP A 407 -11.14 -17.34 -11.65
CA ASP A 407 -12.18 -17.12 -10.65
C ASP A 407 -13.09 -15.89 -10.92
N GLY A 408 -12.89 -15.20 -12.06
CA GLY A 408 -13.67 -14.03 -12.45
C GLY A 408 -13.32 -12.74 -11.68
N ASN A 409 -12.16 -12.70 -11.02
CA ASN A 409 -11.67 -11.62 -10.15
C ASN A 409 -12.61 -11.27 -8.99
N GLN A 410 -13.40 -12.24 -8.51
CA GLN A 410 -14.37 -12.04 -7.44
C GLN A 410 -13.71 -11.96 -6.06
N ALA A 411 -12.65 -12.74 -5.83
CA ALA A 411 -11.79 -12.63 -4.65
C ALA A 411 -10.61 -11.68 -4.92
N LYS A 412 -10.33 -10.77 -3.98
CA LYS A 412 -9.10 -9.96 -3.96
C LYS A 412 -8.06 -10.64 -3.08
N ARG A 413 -6.81 -10.67 -3.55
CA ARG A 413 -5.62 -10.98 -2.74
C ARG A 413 -5.42 -9.90 -1.67
N GLU A 414 -4.88 -10.27 -0.51
CA GLU A 414 -4.64 -9.31 0.59
C GLU A 414 -3.44 -8.40 0.34
N TYR A 415 -2.38 -8.94 -0.25
CA TYR A 415 -1.18 -8.24 -0.70
C TYR A 415 -1.13 -8.28 -2.24
N PRO A 416 -0.74 -7.19 -2.94
CA PRO A 416 -0.92 -7.10 -4.39
C PRO A 416 0.01 -8.06 -5.15
N ALA A 417 1.29 -8.07 -4.78
CA ALA A 417 2.33 -8.92 -5.34
C ALA A 417 3.13 -9.58 -4.20
N LEU A 418 3.72 -10.74 -4.49
CA LEU A 418 4.84 -11.30 -3.76
C LEU A 418 6.09 -10.57 -4.26
N GLU A 419 6.62 -9.63 -3.48
CA GLU A 419 7.76 -8.80 -3.88
C GLU A 419 9.04 -9.34 -3.23
N SER A 420 10.02 -9.81 -4.01
CA SER A 420 11.29 -10.28 -3.44
C SER A 420 12.13 -9.10 -2.92
N HIS A 421 12.77 -9.27 -1.76
CA HIS A 421 13.84 -8.38 -1.32
C HIS A 421 15.14 -8.58 -2.13
N LEU A 422 15.35 -9.77 -2.68
CA LEU A 422 16.56 -10.12 -3.43
C LEU A 422 16.61 -9.36 -4.76
N SER A 423 17.81 -9.23 -5.34
CA SER A 423 18.05 -8.39 -6.52
C SER A 423 17.13 -8.73 -7.70
N PRO A 424 16.80 -7.76 -8.58
CA PRO A 424 16.14 -8.05 -9.84
C PRO A 424 16.87 -9.13 -10.65
N GLU A 425 16.10 -9.95 -11.37
CA GLU A 425 16.56 -11.12 -12.14
C GLU A 425 17.32 -12.20 -11.31
N SER A 426 17.11 -12.23 -9.98
CA SER A 426 17.69 -13.28 -9.11
C SER A 426 16.95 -14.62 -9.19
N GLY A 427 17.73 -15.69 -9.02
CA GLY A 427 17.26 -17.08 -9.01
C GLY A 427 17.32 -17.74 -10.39
N PHE A 428 16.77 -18.95 -10.49
CA PHE A 428 16.67 -19.71 -11.73
C PHE A 428 15.33 -20.44 -11.82
N VAL A 429 14.65 -20.38 -12.97
CA VAL A 429 13.39 -21.11 -13.22
C VAL A 429 13.35 -21.67 -14.63
N GLU A 430 13.19 -22.99 -14.77
CA GLU A 430 13.10 -23.68 -16.07
C GLU A 430 12.04 -24.79 -16.07
N ILE A 431 11.32 -24.94 -17.18
CA ILE A 431 10.49 -26.12 -17.46
C ILE A 431 11.36 -27.11 -18.22
N ILE A 432 11.46 -28.34 -17.72
CA ILE A 432 12.40 -29.36 -18.21
C ILE A 432 11.72 -30.64 -18.69
N ASP A 433 12.37 -31.31 -19.65
CA ASP A 433 11.99 -32.64 -20.13
C ASP A 433 12.78 -33.79 -19.46
N SER A 434 12.57 -35.02 -19.94
CA SER A 434 13.20 -36.24 -19.40
C SER A 434 14.69 -36.40 -19.76
N GLU A 435 15.22 -35.67 -20.74
CA GLU A 435 16.67 -35.63 -21.01
C GLU A 435 17.33 -34.61 -20.08
N GLN A 436 16.73 -33.42 -19.94
CA GLN A 436 17.18 -32.37 -19.02
C GLN A 436 17.13 -32.81 -17.56
N LEU A 437 16.13 -33.60 -17.13
CA LEU A 437 16.02 -34.12 -15.76
C LEU A 437 17.29 -34.86 -15.29
N LYS A 438 17.95 -35.60 -16.19
CA LYS A 438 19.17 -36.36 -15.89
C LYS A 438 20.31 -35.45 -15.42
N LEU A 439 20.33 -34.20 -15.86
CA LEU A 439 21.31 -33.18 -15.47
C LEU A 439 21.07 -32.63 -14.05
N LEU A 440 19.89 -32.83 -13.48
CA LEU A 440 19.59 -32.44 -12.09
C LEU A 440 20.01 -33.48 -11.05
N ARG A 441 20.31 -34.73 -11.45
CA ARG A 441 20.64 -35.82 -10.52
C ARG A 441 21.71 -35.48 -9.46
N PRO A 442 22.78 -34.71 -9.75
CA PRO A 442 23.75 -34.29 -8.73
C PRO A 442 23.14 -33.42 -7.61
N ARG A 443 22.10 -32.63 -7.90
CA ARG A 443 21.41 -31.78 -6.90
C ARG A 443 20.62 -32.63 -5.91
N GLY A 444 20.14 -33.81 -6.30
CA GLY A 444 19.32 -34.67 -5.44
C GLY A 444 20.04 -35.22 -4.20
N ASN A 445 21.37 -35.24 -4.21
CA ASN A 445 22.19 -35.67 -3.06
C ASN A 445 22.38 -34.55 -2.01
N LEU A 446 21.93 -33.33 -2.31
CA LEU A 446 21.96 -32.19 -1.40
C LEU A 446 20.67 -32.17 -0.58
N ALA A 447 20.77 -32.04 0.73
CA ALA A 447 19.61 -31.94 1.62
C ALA A 447 18.67 -30.80 1.21
N GLU A 448 19.22 -29.71 0.69
CA GLU A 448 18.47 -28.52 0.26
C GLU A 448 17.78 -28.66 -1.10
N THR A 449 17.59 -29.89 -1.61
CA THR A 449 16.83 -30.22 -2.82
C THR A 449 15.59 -31.05 -2.49
N VAL A 450 14.40 -30.46 -2.66
CA VAL A 450 13.10 -31.15 -2.50
C VAL A 450 12.48 -31.51 -3.85
N ILE A 451 11.75 -32.62 -3.89
CA ILE A 451 10.91 -33.02 -5.03
C ILE A 451 9.45 -32.97 -4.57
N ILE A 452 8.64 -32.16 -5.24
CA ILE A 452 7.26 -31.90 -4.82
C ILE A 452 6.27 -32.62 -5.72
N VAL A 453 5.49 -33.53 -5.13
CA VAL A 453 4.56 -34.44 -5.81
C VAL A 453 3.11 -34.09 -5.50
N PHE A 454 2.25 -34.01 -6.52
CA PHE A 454 0.87 -33.50 -6.41
C PHE A 454 -0.19 -34.60 -6.20
N THR A 455 0.25 -35.84 -5.96
CA THR A 455 -0.57 -37.02 -5.68
C THR A 455 0.16 -37.91 -4.69
N SER A 456 -0.57 -38.58 -3.79
CA SER A 456 -0.01 -39.63 -2.95
C SER A 456 0.62 -40.72 -3.83
N LEU A 457 1.86 -41.10 -3.52
CA LEU A 457 2.64 -42.09 -4.25
C LEU A 457 2.83 -43.36 -3.43
N ASN A 458 2.88 -44.50 -4.10
CA ASN A 458 3.30 -45.75 -3.50
C ASN A 458 4.84 -45.87 -3.42
N ALA A 459 5.34 -46.91 -2.73
CA ALA A 459 6.77 -47.10 -2.51
C ALA A 459 7.59 -47.33 -3.79
N GLU A 460 7.03 -47.98 -4.81
CA GLU A 460 7.67 -48.22 -6.12
C GLU A 460 7.78 -46.90 -6.91
N GLU A 461 6.73 -46.08 -6.90
CA GLU A 461 6.74 -44.74 -7.50
C GLU A 461 7.75 -43.82 -6.82
N ARG A 462 7.80 -43.82 -5.48
CA ARG A 462 8.83 -43.08 -4.71
C ARG A 462 10.24 -43.56 -5.04
N ALA A 463 10.47 -44.88 -5.09
CA ALA A 463 11.77 -45.45 -5.44
C ALA A 463 12.23 -45.06 -6.86
N LYS A 464 11.30 -45.04 -7.84
CA LYS A 464 11.60 -44.61 -9.20
C LYS A 464 11.96 -43.13 -9.30
N ILE A 465 11.25 -42.25 -8.59
CA ILE A 465 11.61 -40.83 -8.50
C ILE A 465 13.01 -40.68 -7.90
N GLN A 466 13.29 -41.38 -6.79
CA GLN A 466 14.61 -41.42 -6.16
C GLN A 466 15.71 -41.90 -7.13
N GLU A 467 15.45 -42.90 -7.97
CA GLU A 467 16.41 -43.35 -8.98
C GLU A 467 16.70 -42.28 -10.05
N GLU A 468 15.64 -41.70 -10.63
CA GLU A 468 15.72 -40.70 -11.72
C GLU A 468 16.36 -39.38 -11.26
N THR A 469 16.24 -39.02 -9.97
CA THR A 469 16.60 -37.67 -9.45
C THR A 469 17.67 -37.61 -8.38
N GLY A 470 17.94 -38.70 -7.65
CA GLY A 470 18.89 -38.75 -6.53
C GLY A 470 18.32 -38.39 -5.16
N SER A 471 17.21 -37.65 -5.03
CA SER A 471 16.71 -37.20 -3.71
C SER A 471 15.69 -38.17 -3.07
N SER A 472 15.85 -38.39 -1.75
CA SER A 472 14.85 -39.06 -0.90
C SER A 472 13.79 -38.08 -0.38
N ASN A 473 14.03 -36.77 -0.50
CA ASN A 473 13.16 -35.71 -0.02
C ASN A 473 11.98 -35.48 -0.98
N ILE A 474 11.10 -36.48 -1.05
CA ILE A 474 9.94 -36.54 -1.95
C ILE A 474 8.68 -36.24 -1.12
N LEU A 475 8.18 -35.02 -1.21
CA LEU A 475 7.10 -34.50 -0.35
C LEU A 475 5.91 -34.01 -1.17
N THR A 476 4.72 -34.11 -0.61
CA THR A 476 3.56 -33.33 -1.09
C THR A 476 3.68 -31.87 -0.67
N PRO A 477 2.97 -30.93 -1.33
CA PRO A 477 2.92 -29.52 -0.90
C PRO A 477 2.54 -29.32 0.57
N ALA A 478 1.73 -30.22 1.14
CA ALA A 478 1.32 -30.18 2.55
C ALA A 478 2.44 -30.63 3.51
N GLU A 479 3.17 -31.70 3.17
CA GLU A 479 4.31 -32.18 3.97
C GLU A 479 5.47 -31.16 3.99
N ALA A 480 5.61 -30.38 2.91
CA ALA A 480 6.57 -29.28 2.75
C ALA A 480 6.13 -27.92 3.35
N ILE A 481 5.01 -27.84 4.09
CA ILE A 481 4.69 -26.65 4.89
C ILE A 481 5.75 -26.49 6.01
N GLY A 482 6.09 -25.25 6.36
CA GLY A 482 7.11 -24.95 7.38
C GLY A 482 8.57 -25.09 6.90
N LEU A 483 8.84 -25.94 5.90
CA LEU A 483 10.15 -26.08 5.27
C LEU A 483 10.35 -25.13 4.08
N ASP A 484 11.61 -24.84 3.76
CA ASP A 484 12.07 -24.23 2.52
C ASP A 484 13.46 -24.74 2.11
N PHE A 485 13.77 -24.65 0.82
CA PHE A 485 14.86 -25.40 0.18
C PHE A 485 15.61 -24.52 -0.82
N ASN A 486 16.89 -24.80 -1.06
CA ASN A 486 17.68 -24.10 -2.08
C ASN A 486 17.07 -24.34 -3.48
N THR A 487 16.77 -25.60 -3.76
CA THR A 487 16.23 -26.10 -5.03
C THR A 487 14.91 -26.84 -4.78
N ALA A 488 13.88 -26.56 -5.59
CA ALA A 488 12.65 -27.36 -5.63
C ALA A 488 12.39 -27.88 -7.05
N ILE A 489 12.03 -29.17 -7.16
CA ILE A 489 11.66 -29.82 -8.42
C ILE A 489 10.18 -30.19 -8.37
N LEU A 490 9.34 -29.52 -9.17
CA LEU A 490 7.92 -29.84 -9.27
C LEU A 490 7.73 -31.06 -10.18
N TRP A 491 7.24 -32.16 -9.61
CA TRP A 491 7.13 -33.43 -10.31
C TRP A 491 5.79 -33.56 -11.04
N LYS A 492 5.82 -33.41 -12.37
CA LYS A 492 4.69 -33.68 -13.28
C LYS A 492 3.38 -32.98 -12.83
N PRO A 493 3.42 -31.66 -12.51
CA PRO A 493 2.32 -30.98 -11.84
C PRO A 493 1.04 -30.96 -12.67
N VAL A 494 1.12 -30.99 -14.01
CA VAL A 494 -0.07 -31.06 -14.85
C VAL A 494 -0.44 -32.51 -15.15
N ALA A 495 0.50 -33.37 -15.53
CA ALA A 495 0.20 -34.76 -15.89
C ALA A 495 -0.37 -35.61 -14.73
N THR A 496 -0.03 -35.32 -13.48
CA THR A 496 -0.59 -36.01 -12.30
C THR A 496 -1.93 -35.43 -11.86
N GLN A 497 -2.07 -34.09 -11.82
CA GLN A 497 -3.22 -33.44 -11.19
C GLN A 497 -4.39 -33.16 -12.16
N LYS A 498 -5.36 -34.09 -12.19
CA LYS A 498 -6.56 -34.08 -13.05
C LYS A 498 -7.42 -32.80 -13.03
N LEU A 499 -7.26 -31.94 -12.03
CA LEU A 499 -7.92 -30.63 -11.95
C LEU A 499 -7.19 -29.60 -12.80
N LEU A 500 -5.86 -29.47 -12.65
CA LEU A 500 -5.03 -28.54 -13.41
C LEU A 500 -5.09 -28.82 -14.93
N GLN A 501 -5.19 -30.10 -15.32
CA GLN A 501 -5.42 -30.51 -16.72
C GLN A 501 -6.66 -29.89 -17.37
N LYS A 502 -7.71 -29.63 -16.58
CA LYS A 502 -9.02 -29.14 -17.06
C LYS A 502 -9.14 -27.61 -17.04
N LEU A 503 -8.18 -26.91 -16.43
CA LEU A 503 -8.18 -25.45 -16.41
C LEU A 503 -7.96 -24.87 -17.81
N SER A 504 -8.68 -23.81 -18.14
CA SER A 504 -8.54 -23.09 -19.41
C SER A 504 -9.00 -21.64 -19.29
N HIS A 505 -8.46 -20.76 -20.12
CA HIS A 505 -8.74 -19.31 -20.13
C HIS A 505 -10.23 -18.92 -20.27
N LYS A 506 -11.13 -19.86 -20.58
CA LYS A 506 -12.58 -19.62 -20.72
C LYS A 506 -13.37 -19.82 -19.42
N LYS A 507 -12.74 -20.30 -18.34
CA LYS A 507 -13.41 -20.53 -17.05
C LYS A 507 -13.68 -19.22 -16.32
N ASN A 508 -14.80 -19.16 -15.59
CA ASN A 508 -15.24 -18.02 -14.81
C ASN A 508 -15.89 -18.49 -13.49
N GLY A 509 -15.11 -18.45 -12.41
CA GLY A 509 -15.44 -19.00 -11.10
C GLY A 509 -14.86 -20.41 -10.90
N LEU A 510 -14.02 -20.56 -9.88
CA LEU A 510 -13.49 -21.85 -9.44
C LEU A 510 -14.48 -22.57 -8.50
N ASP A 511 -14.26 -23.85 -8.24
CA ASP A 511 -14.73 -24.53 -7.02
C ASP A 511 -13.60 -24.68 -6.00
N LEU A 512 -13.90 -25.27 -4.84
CA LEU A 512 -12.96 -25.36 -3.72
C LEU A 512 -11.78 -26.29 -3.99
N GLU A 513 -11.98 -27.37 -4.76
CA GLU A 513 -10.91 -28.31 -5.10
C GLU A 513 -9.95 -27.71 -6.13
N GLU A 514 -10.48 -26.98 -7.12
CA GLU A 514 -9.65 -26.25 -8.08
C GLU A 514 -8.92 -25.05 -7.43
N TRP A 515 -9.54 -24.41 -6.44
CA TRP A 515 -8.90 -23.38 -5.62
C TRP A 515 -7.75 -23.97 -4.78
N LYS A 516 -7.97 -25.15 -4.16
CA LYS A 516 -6.97 -25.90 -3.41
C LYS A 516 -5.79 -26.34 -4.29
N ALA A 517 -6.04 -26.91 -5.46
CA ALA A 517 -4.99 -27.31 -6.40
C ALA A 517 -4.08 -26.14 -6.82
N LEU A 518 -4.62 -24.91 -6.90
CA LEU A 518 -3.84 -23.70 -7.19
C LEU A 518 -3.12 -23.14 -5.94
N ASN A 519 -3.60 -23.38 -4.73
CA ASN A 519 -2.82 -23.16 -3.49
C ASN A 519 -1.66 -24.15 -3.40
N GLU A 520 -1.91 -25.44 -3.63
CA GLU A 520 -0.89 -26.51 -3.61
C GLU A 520 0.27 -26.18 -4.56
N LEU A 521 -0.04 -25.73 -5.79
CA LEU A 521 0.96 -25.26 -6.74
C LEU A 521 1.72 -24.01 -6.26
N TYR A 522 1.05 -23.03 -5.66
CA TYR A 522 1.68 -21.82 -5.13
C TYR A 522 2.61 -22.11 -3.93
N VAL A 523 2.18 -22.96 -3.01
CA VAL A 523 3.01 -23.41 -1.88
C VAL A 523 4.23 -24.15 -2.39
N ALA A 524 4.06 -25.06 -3.35
CA ALA A 524 5.15 -25.80 -3.98
C ALA A 524 6.21 -24.89 -4.63
N ILE A 525 5.78 -23.93 -5.45
CA ILE A 525 6.66 -22.92 -6.07
C ILE A 525 7.42 -22.13 -4.99
N THR A 526 6.73 -21.70 -3.93
CA THR A 526 7.30 -20.89 -2.84
C THR A 526 8.03 -21.72 -1.76
N ARG A 527 8.42 -22.97 -2.08
CA ARG A 527 9.43 -23.73 -1.32
C ARG A 527 10.85 -23.41 -1.77
N ALA A 528 11.04 -23.05 -3.04
CA ALA A 528 12.34 -22.72 -3.60
C ALA A 528 12.84 -21.35 -3.11
N ARG A 529 14.08 -21.28 -2.64
CA ARG A 529 14.81 -20.05 -2.37
C ARG A 529 15.48 -19.51 -3.63
N HIS A 530 16.25 -20.34 -4.34
CA HIS A 530 17.06 -19.91 -5.49
C HIS A 530 16.74 -20.63 -6.80
N GLU A 531 16.48 -21.94 -6.80
CA GLU A 531 16.24 -22.73 -8.02
C GLU A 531 14.87 -23.41 -8.03
N LEU A 532 14.14 -23.30 -9.14
CA LEU A 532 12.87 -23.97 -9.36
C LEU A 532 12.84 -24.68 -10.72
N PHE A 533 12.73 -26.00 -10.70
CA PHE A 533 12.59 -26.81 -11.91
C PHE A 533 11.17 -27.37 -12.01
N ILE A 534 10.58 -27.31 -13.20
CA ILE A 534 9.23 -27.81 -13.46
C ILE A 534 9.36 -28.98 -14.44
N TYR A 535 9.35 -30.21 -13.94
CA TYR A 535 9.49 -31.40 -14.78
C TYR A 535 8.13 -31.86 -15.30
N GLU A 536 7.95 -31.85 -16.62
CA GLU A 536 6.71 -32.28 -17.27
C GLU A 536 7.03 -33.02 -18.59
N PRO A 537 7.12 -34.36 -18.61
CA PRO A 537 7.58 -35.11 -19.79
C PRO A 537 6.67 -34.96 -21.02
N GLU A 538 5.39 -34.63 -20.84
CA GLU A 538 4.44 -34.44 -21.94
C GLU A 538 4.29 -32.96 -22.36
N LEU A 539 5.40 -32.21 -22.44
CA LEU A 539 5.45 -30.78 -22.78
C LEU A 539 4.50 -30.36 -23.92
N ASN A 540 4.48 -31.12 -25.02
CA ASN A 540 3.64 -30.82 -26.18
C ASN A 540 2.13 -31.03 -25.92
N ARG A 541 1.77 -31.98 -25.05
CA ARG A 541 0.37 -32.28 -24.67
C ARG A 541 -0.20 -31.23 -23.73
N PHE A 542 0.58 -30.82 -22.74
CA PHE A 542 0.16 -29.87 -21.70
C PHE A 542 0.61 -28.44 -21.94
N LYS A 543 1.15 -28.12 -23.13
CA LYS A 543 1.67 -26.78 -23.49
C LYS A 543 0.71 -25.63 -23.14
N GLN A 544 -0.59 -25.81 -23.34
CA GLN A 544 -1.59 -24.79 -23.02
C GLN A 544 -1.73 -24.56 -21.50
N GLN A 545 -1.76 -25.63 -20.72
CA GLN A 545 -1.81 -25.59 -19.25
C GLN A 545 -0.50 -25.05 -18.66
N LEU A 546 0.65 -25.46 -19.21
CA LEU A 546 1.96 -24.94 -18.80
C LEU A 546 2.06 -23.42 -19.05
N THR A 547 1.69 -22.93 -20.23
CA THR A 547 1.67 -21.49 -20.51
C THR A 547 0.59 -20.72 -19.73
N LEU A 548 -0.52 -21.37 -19.37
CA LEU A 548 -1.55 -20.79 -18.49
C LEU A 548 -1.06 -20.62 -17.04
N LEU A 549 -0.33 -21.60 -16.51
CA LEU A 549 0.07 -21.68 -15.10
C LEU A 549 1.45 -21.05 -14.82
N PHE A 550 2.39 -21.12 -15.77
CA PHE A 550 3.77 -20.64 -15.60
C PHE A 550 4.17 -19.55 -16.61
N GLY A 551 3.31 -19.22 -17.58
CA GLY A 551 3.57 -18.19 -18.58
C GLY A 551 4.55 -18.61 -19.68
N SER A 552 5.21 -17.62 -20.29
CA SER A 552 6.19 -17.80 -21.37
C SER A 552 7.61 -17.62 -20.82
N LEU A 553 8.16 -18.66 -20.19
CA LEU A 553 9.54 -18.68 -19.71
C LEU A 553 10.54 -18.53 -20.87
N LYS A 554 11.65 -17.83 -20.61
CA LYS A 554 12.80 -17.75 -21.52
C LYS A 554 13.66 -19.02 -21.34
N SER A 555 13.53 -19.99 -22.23
CA SER A 555 14.40 -21.18 -22.22
C SER A 555 15.86 -20.75 -22.46
N THR A 556 16.76 -21.06 -21.52
CA THR A 556 18.21 -20.83 -21.69
C THR A 556 18.90 -22.01 -22.37
N ASN A 557 18.22 -23.17 -22.47
CA ASN A 557 18.75 -24.45 -22.96
C ASN A 557 20.01 -24.91 -22.20
N THR A 558 20.32 -24.30 -21.07
CA THR A 558 21.56 -24.45 -20.30
C THR A 558 21.23 -24.37 -18.82
N ILE A 559 21.11 -25.53 -18.20
CA ILE A 559 20.96 -25.70 -16.75
C ILE A 559 22.32 -25.36 -16.10
N PRO A 560 22.37 -24.47 -15.08
CA PRO A 560 23.61 -24.20 -14.35
C PRO A 560 24.20 -25.49 -13.75
N ALA A 561 25.53 -25.60 -13.75
CA ALA A 561 26.20 -26.62 -12.96
C ALA A 561 25.77 -26.47 -11.48
N ALA A 562 25.57 -27.58 -10.78
CA ALA A 562 25.25 -27.53 -9.37
C ALA A 562 26.43 -26.88 -8.61
N LEU A 563 26.13 -25.94 -7.71
CA LEU A 563 27.11 -25.41 -6.77
C LEU A 563 27.37 -26.47 -5.70
N ILE A 564 28.24 -27.44 -6.02
CA ILE A 564 28.72 -28.47 -5.09
C ILE A 564 29.82 -27.86 -4.21
N ASP A 565 29.46 -26.80 -3.48
CA ASP A 565 30.33 -26.06 -2.57
C ASP A 565 29.82 -26.24 -1.13
N ILE A 566 29.93 -27.48 -0.64
CA ILE A 566 29.53 -27.84 0.72
C ILE A 566 30.53 -28.81 1.34
N ASP A 567 31.03 -28.45 2.53
CA ASP A 567 31.55 -29.41 3.51
C ASP A 567 30.57 -30.60 3.65
N SER A 568 31.05 -31.82 3.44
CA SER A 568 30.20 -33.02 3.55
C SER A 568 29.49 -33.12 4.90
N ALA A 569 30.15 -32.71 5.99
CA ALA A 569 29.57 -32.74 7.33
C ALA A 569 28.45 -31.69 7.52
N HIS A 570 28.40 -30.63 6.71
CA HIS A 570 27.30 -29.65 6.71
C HIS A 570 26.08 -30.16 5.93
N ASN A 571 26.29 -30.85 4.80
CA ASN A 571 25.19 -31.53 4.09
C ASN A 571 24.60 -32.68 4.94
N GLU A 572 25.46 -33.44 5.64
CA GLU A 572 25.06 -34.48 6.59
C GLU A 572 24.22 -33.93 7.75
N ARG A 573 24.64 -32.80 8.36
CA ARG A 573 23.86 -32.09 9.39
C ARG A 573 22.48 -31.67 8.89
N LYS A 574 22.38 -31.10 7.68
CA LYS A 574 21.07 -30.71 7.10
C LYS A 574 20.18 -31.91 6.77
N TRP A 575 20.74 -33.06 6.42
CA TRP A 575 19.97 -34.30 6.27
C TRP A 575 19.42 -34.80 7.62
N LEU A 576 20.20 -34.72 8.70
CA LEU A 576 19.73 -35.06 10.06
C LEU A 576 18.62 -34.11 10.54
N GLU A 577 18.72 -32.81 10.28
CA GLU A 577 17.66 -31.84 10.60
C GLU A 577 16.32 -32.18 9.92
N GLN A 578 16.36 -32.70 8.69
CA GLN A 578 15.15 -33.15 7.97
C GLN A 578 14.61 -34.47 8.51
N VAL A 579 15.46 -35.43 8.86
CA VAL A 579 15.05 -36.68 9.53
C VAL A 579 14.26 -36.37 10.79
N ASP A 580 14.75 -35.45 11.62
CA ASP A 580 14.10 -35.09 12.88
C ASP A 580 12.74 -34.40 12.67
N TYR A 581 12.63 -33.53 11.66
CA TYR A 581 11.33 -32.98 11.24
C TYR A 581 10.36 -34.07 10.75
N HIS A 582 10.82 -35.02 9.94
CA HIS A 582 9.97 -36.10 9.44
C HIS A 582 9.52 -37.05 10.56
N ILE A 583 10.36 -37.32 11.56
CA ILE A 583 9.97 -38.07 12.76
C ILE A 583 8.91 -37.30 13.56
N GLU A 584 9.11 -35.99 13.80
CA GLU A 584 8.12 -35.12 14.48
C GLU A 584 6.75 -35.15 13.79
N LYS A 585 6.70 -35.10 12.45
CA LYS A 585 5.44 -35.16 11.69
C LYS A 585 4.91 -36.57 11.46
N GLY A 586 5.54 -37.61 12.04
CA GLY A 586 5.15 -39.01 11.86
C GLY A 586 5.33 -39.53 10.43
N GLN A 587 6.13 -38.85 9.61
CA GLN A 587 6.46 -39.16 8.22
C GLN A 587 7.63 -40.17 8.16
N LEU A 588 7.48 -41.29 8.89
CA LEU A 588 8.58 -42.23 9.19
C LEU A 588 9.20 -42.86 7.94
N GLU A 589 8.44 -42.98 6.84
CA GLU A 589 8.93 -43.45 5.54
C GLU A 589 9.98 -42.48 4.93
N ALA A 590 9.75 -41.16 5.02
CA ALA A 590 10.68 -40.15 4.52
C ALA A 590 11.95 -40.09 5.38
N ALA A 591 11.80 -40.13 6.72
CA ALA A 591 12.92 -40.24 7.65
C ALA A 591 13.78 -41.48 7.37
N THR A 592 13.14 -42.65 7.17
CA THR A 592 13.79 -43.92 6.82
C THR A 592 14.56 -43.81 5.50
N ALA A 593 13.95 -43.24 4.46
CA ALA A 593 14.57 -43.09 3.15
C ALA A 593 15.84 -42.21 3.21
N ILE A 594 15.78 -41.08 3.91
CA ILE A 594 16.93 -40.17 4.07
C ILE A 594 18.05 -40.85 4.88
N LEU A 595 17.72 -41.46 6.02
CA LEU A 595 18.68 -42.20 6.86
C LEU A 595 19.41 -43.30 6.06
N LYS A 596 18.67 -44.05 5.23
CA LYS A 596 19.22 -45.16 4.45
C LYS A 596 20.04 -44.72 3.24
N ASN A 597 19.52 -43.77 2.46
CA ASN A 597 20.06 -43.45 1.13
C ASN A 597 21.09 -42.31 1.13
N HIS A 598 21.04 -41.39 2.11
CA HIS A 598 21.92 -40.21 2.17
C HIS A 598 22.87 -40.23 3.37
N LEU A 599 22.44 -40.81 4.50
CA LEU A 599 23.25 -40.94 5.72
C LEU A 599 23.89 -42.33 5.89
N ASN A 600 23.56 -43.31 5.03
CA ASN A 600 24.08 -44.68 5.05
C ASN A 600 23.84 -45.47 6.35
N TYR A 601 22.79 -45.13 7.12
CA TYR A 601 22.45 -45.87 8.34
C TYR A 601 21.94 -47.28 7.97
N ASN A 602 22.36 -48.27 8.73
CA ASN A 602 21.81 -49.63 8.64
C ASN A 602 20.45 -49.73 9.33
N ASP A 603 19.69 -50.79 9.03
CA ASP A 603 18.30 -50.95 9.51
C ASP A 603 18.17 -50.99 11.05
N ILE A 604 19.23 -51.39 11.78
CA ILE A 604 19.27 -51.35 13.26
C ILE A 604 19.42 -49.90 13.76
N MET A 605 20.32 -49.12 13.16
CA MET A 605 20.50 -47.70 13.48
C MET A 605 19.26 -46.87 13.11
N ILE A 606 18.57 -47.21 12.01
CA ILE A 606 17.29 -46.59 11.62
C ILE A 606 16.21 -46.89 12.67
N ALA A 607 16.04 -48.15 13.05
CA ALA A 607 15.09 -48.53 14.09
C ALA A 607 15.39 -47.82 15.43
N ALA A 608 16.66 -47.78 15.84
CA ALA A 608 17.08 -47.04 17.03
C ALA A 608 16.72 -45.54 16.92
N ARG A 609 17.03 -44.86 15.80
CA ARG A 609 16.74 -43.42 15.65
C ARG A 609 15.24 -43.11 15.64
N ILE A 610 14.41 -43.97 15.03
CA ILE A 610 12.97 -43.74 14.88
C ILE A 610 12.18 -44.09 16.15
N PHE A 611 12.55 -45.16 16.86
CA PHE A 611 11.78 -45.67 18.01
C PHE A 611 12.31 -45.22 19.39
N SER A 612 13.37 -44.41 19.46
CA SER A 612 13.87 -43.86 20.75
C SER A 612 13.03 -42.72 21.34
N THR A 613 11.98 -42.27 20.65
CA THR A 613 11.12 -41.14 21.07
C THR A 613 9.71 -41.58 21.48
N GLU A 614 9.62 -42.38 22.55
CA GLU A 614 8.43 -42.33 23.41
C GLU A 614 8.57 -41.20 24.45
N ILE A 615 7.44 -40.68 24.93
CA ILE A 615 7.37 -39.39 25.62
C ILE A 615 7.63 -39.57 27.13
N LEU A 616 8.67 -38.94 27.65
CA LEU A 616 8.77 -38.65 29.08
C LEU A 616 7.90 -37.42 29.42
N PRO A 617 7.01 -37.49 30.42
CA PRO A 617 6.31 -36.32 30.95
C PRO A 617 7.30 -35.34 31.58
N VAL A 618 7.04 -34.03 31.44
CA VAL A 618 7.75 -33.00 32.21
C VAL A 618 7.05 -32.85 33.56
N GLU A 619 7.71 -33.30 34.63
CA GLU A 619 7.23 -33.07 36.00
C GLU A 619 7.37 -31.60 36.40
N SER A 620 6.52 -31.16 37.34
CA SER A 620 6.37 -29.75 37.71
C SER A 620 7.31 -29.35 38.86
N GLU A 621 8.34 -28.57 38.57
CA GLU A 621 9.13 -27.91 39.62
C GLU A 621 8.33 -26.79 40.30
N SER A 622 7.95 -26.99 41.56
CA SER A 622 7.79 -25.91 42.53
C SER A 622 7.77 -26.43 43.97
N LYS A 623 8.92 -26.36 44.66
CA LYS A 623 9.04 -26.11 46.10
C LYS A 623 10.50 -25.98 46.57
N GLU A 624 10.71 -25.08 47.52
CA GLU A 624 11.81 -25.02 48.52
C GLU A 624 13.25 -25.13 47.96
N GLU A 625 13.97 -24.04 47.67
CA GLU A 625 14.56 -23.00 48.56
C GLU A 625 16.00 -23.27 49.07
N ILE A 626 16.88 -22.27 48.84
CA ILE A 626 17.96 -21.79 49.73
C ILE A 626 19.27 -22.63 49.88
N LYS A 627 20.38 -22.02 49.39
CA LYS A 627 21.81 -22.22 49.76
C LYS A 627 22.48 -23.57 49.35
N SER A 628 23.77 -23.61 48.99
CA SER A 628 24.78 -22.55 48.81
C SER A 628 26.03 -23.04 48.05
N SER A 629 26.64 -22.13 47.26
CA SER A 629 28.09 -21.98 46.99
C SER A 629 28.97 -23.16 46.53
N THR A 630 29.77 -22.91 45.47
CA THR A 630 31.12 -23.49 45.18
C THR A 630 31.23 -25.04 45.12
N GLU A 631 31.66 -25.65 44.03
CA GLU A 631 32.96 -25.37 43.39
C GLU A 631 33.02 -25.80 41.89
N GLU A 632 34.18 -25.60 41.27
CA GLU A 632 34.41 -25.58 39.83
C GLU A 632 35.00 -26.92 39.28
N ILE A 633 35.15 -27.04 37.95
CA ILE A 633 36.12 -27.92 37.23
C ILE A 633 35.73 -29.41 36.92
N LYS A 634 35.48 -29.64 35.61
CA LYS A 634 35.77 -30.81 34.73
C LYS A 634 35.02 -32.17 34.86
N SER A 635 34.35 -32.50 33.75
CA SER A 635 34.10 -33.85 33.21
C SER A 635 35.34 -34.37 32.42
N PRO A 636 35.33 -35.58 31.78
CA PRO A 636 34.38 -36.71 31.79
C PRO A 636 35.08 -37.99 32.38
N THR A 637 34.72 -39.27 32.20
CA THR A 637 33.85 -40.05 31.27
C THR A 637 33.56 -41.44 31.89
N GLU A 638 32.56 -42.19 31.41
CA GLU A 638 32.39 -43.66 31.58
C GLU A 638 32.14 -44.18 33.04
N GLU A 639 31.45 -45.29 33.32
CA GLU A 639 30.41 -46.04 32.58
C GLU A 639 29.58 -46.93 33.56
N ILE A 640 28.44 -47.46 33.10
CA ILE A 640 27.85 -48.76 33.50
C ILE A 640 27.42 -49.01 34.98
N LYS A 641 26.09 -48.90 35.18
CA LYS A 641 25.16 -49.83 35.90
C LYS A 641 25.22 -50.08 37.43
N SER A 642 24.02 -50.42 37.94
CA SER A 642 23.69 -51.18 39.16
C SER A 642 23.80 -50.43 40.50
N SER A 643 22.88 -50.61 41.47
CA SER A 643 21.57 -51.27 41.47
C SER A 643 20.71 -50.87 42.70
N THR A 644 19.40 -51.12 42.62
CA THR A 644 18.45 -51.48 43.72
C THR A 644 18.38 -50.70 45.05
N GLU A 645 17.14 -50.30 45.34
CA GLU A 645 16.43 -50.51 46.62
C GLU A 645 16.71 -49.65 47.87
N GLU A 646 15.68 -48.85 48.18
CA GLU A 646 14.96 -48.78 49.47
C GLU A 646 15.46 -47.95 50.68
N ILE A 647 14.43 -47.30 51.27
CA ILE A 647 14.09 -47.26 52.69
C ILE A 647 14.37 -46.00 53.55
N LYS A 648 13.24 -45.44 54.05
CA LYS A 648 13.00 -44.68 55.30
C LYS A 648 13.40 -43.19 55.43
N SER A 649 12.33 -42.38 55.35
CA SER A 649 11.97 -41.23 56.21
C SER A 649 11.95 -41.62 57.73
N PRO A 650 11.64 -40.75 58.75
CA PRO A 650 10.76 -39.56 58.68
C PRO A 650 10.97 -38.39 59.70
N THR A 651 9.97 -37.49 59.78
CA THR A 651 9.54 -36.64 60.95
C THR A 651 10.46 -35.45 61.39
N GLU A 652 9.99 -34.36 62.02
CA GLU A 652 8.66 -34.02 62.62
C GLU A 652 8.42 -32.48 62.77
N GLU A 653 7.14 -32.04 62.76
CA GLU A 653 6.50 -30.89 63.50
C GLU A 653 7.14 -29.43 63.47
N ILE A 654 6.49 -28.30 63.86
CA ILE A 654 5.25 -28.01 64.61
C ILE A 654 4.60 -26.60 64.30
N LYS A 655 3.24 -26.53 64.33
CA LYS A 655 2.26 -25.44 64.71
C LYS A 655 2.40 -23.93 64.34
N SER A 656 1.22 -23.30 64.19
CA SER A 656 0.93 -21.85 63.99
C SER A 656 0.38 -21.13 65.27
N PRO A 657 0.04 -19.82 65.19
CA PRO A 657 -1.34 -19.39 65.54
C PRO A 657 -1.99 -18.39 64.53
N THR A 658 -2.66 -17.30 64.97
CA THR A 658 -3.70 -16.51 64.22
C THR A 658 -3.93 -15.08 64.82
N GLU A 659 -4.91 -14.30 64.32
CA GLU A 659 -5.55 -13.03 64.83
C GLU A 659 -4.99 -11.67 64.35
N GLU A 660 -5.71 -10.51 64.38
CA GLU A 660 -7.13 -10.10 64.07
C GLU A 660 -7.16 -8.54 64.01
N ILE A 661 -8.26 -7.88 63.54
CA ILE A 661 -8.81 -6.53 63.97
C ILE A 661 -9.92 -6.01 63.00
N LYS A 662 -10.79 -5.08 63.46
CA LYS A 662 -12.01 -4.58 62.78
C LYS A 662 -12.17 -3.02 62.79
N SER A 663 -13.01 -2.52 61.86
CA SER A 663 -13.78 -1.24 61.63
C SER A 663 -13.94 -0.16 62.77
N PRO A 664 -14.50 1.09 62.57
CA PRO A 664 -15.59 1.51 61.65
C PRO A 664 -15.67 2.99 61.11
N THR A 665 -16.92 3.42 60.76
CA THR A 665 -17.52 4.48 59.90
C THR A 665 -17.60 5.95 60.40
N GLU A 666 -18.00 6.91 59.52
CA GLU A 666 -18.91 8.04 59.85
C GLU A 666 -19.75 8.60 58.65
N GLU A 667 -20.81 9.40 58.87
CA GLU A 667 -21.77 10.00 57.89
C GLU A 667 -22.16 11.48 58.21
N ILE A 668 -22.44 12.35 57.19
CA ILE A 668 -23.24 13.62 57.32
C ILE A 668 -24.11 13.88 56.04
N LYS A 669 -25.18 14.71 56.12
CA LYS A 669 -26.30 14.88 55.14
C LYS A 669 -26.45 16.29 54.49
N SER A 670 -27.43 16.40 53.56
CA SER A 670 -27.80 17.52 52.64
C SER A 670 -28.67 18.65 53.27
N PRO A 671 -29.10 19.75 52.56
CA PRO A 671 -30.22 19.76 51.58
C PRO A 671 -30.21 20.88 50.46
N THR A 672 -31.40 21.24 49.93
CA THR A 672 -31.78 21.94 48.64
C THR A 672 -32.20 23.43 48.75
N GLU A 673 -32.24 24.22 47.65
CA GLU A 673 -33.45 24.99 47.17
C GLU A 673 -33.30 25.77 45.81
N GLU A 674 -34.33 26.54 45.37
CA GLU A 674 -34.57 27.09 44.01
C GLU A 674 -34.46 28.64 43.86
N ILE A 675 -34.62 29.21 42.63
CA ILE A 675 -35.58 30.33 42.24
C ILE A 675 -35.27 30.96 40.83
N LYS A 676 -36.32 31.52 40.16
CA LYS A 676 -36.29 32.36 38.92
C LYS A 676 -37.11 33.66 39.08
N PRO A 677 -36.83 34.74 38.31
CA PRO A 677 -37.86 35.35 37.40
C PRO A 677 -37.28 35.88 36.04
N SER A 678 -37.96 35.80 34.88
CA SER A 678 -39.00 36.71 34.27
C SER A 678 -38.48 38.09 33.83
N THR A 679 -38.82 38.73 32.69
CA THR A 679 -40.10 39.00 31.95
C THR A 679 -39.85 39.15 30.42
N THR A 680 -40.67 38.82 29.39
CA THR A 680 -42.11 38.93 29.02
C THR A 680 -42.64 40.33 28.56
N LYS A 681 -43.16 40.42 27.31
CA LYS A 681 -44.56 40.84 26.93
C LYS A 681 -44.78 40.95 25.38
N ILE A 682 -45.78 40.24 24.80
CA ILE A 682 -47.13 40.72 24.33
C ILE A 682 -47.06 41.55 23.01
N PHE A 683 -47.91 41.42 21.96
CA PHE A 683 -49.39 41.28 21.90
C PHE A 683 -49.93 40.44 20.69
N LYS A 684 -51.15 40.72 20.17
CA LYS A 684 -51.82 40.02 19.04
C LYS A 684 -52.83 40.93 18.26
N LYS A 685 -52.79 40.85 16.91
CA LYS A 685 -53.91 40.85 15.92
C LYS A 685 -55.10 41.86 15.99
N ARG A 686 -55.30 42.62 14.90
CA ARG A 686 -56.60 43.00 14.23
C ARG A 686 -56.29 43.22 12.73
N ASN A 687 -57.05 42.83 11.69
CA ASN A 687 -58.49 42.66 11.37
C ASN A 687 -59.24 43.93 10.92
N ARG A 688 -59.62 43.98 9.62
CA ARG A 688 -60.94 44.39 9.06
C ARG A 688 -61.07 43.82 7.61
N GLU A 689 -62.13 43.08 7.24
CA GLU A 689 -63.52 43.47 6.86
C GLU A 689 -63.60 44.10 5.44
N LYS A 690 -64.51 43.76 4.50
CA LYS A 690 -65.68 42.83 4.32
C LYS A 690 -65.90 42.65 2.78
N LEU A 691 -66.67 41.72 2.18
CA LEU A 691 -67.56 40.60 2.59
C LEU A 691 -67.22 39.37 1.67
N ALA A 692 -68.04 38.47 1.05
CA ALA A 692 -69.49 38.24 0.90
C ALA A 692 -69.84 36.72 0.74
N SER A 693 -71.14 36.43 0.56
CA SER A 693 -71.90 35.16 0.44
C SER A 693 -72.19 34.71 -1.02
N ASN A 694 -72.58 33.47 -1.38
CA ASN A 694 -73.00 32.28 -0.60
C ASN A 694 -72.85 30.92 -1.36
N GLU A 695 -72.64 29.82 -0.60
CA GLU A 695 -73.05 28.38 -0.71
C GLU A 695 -73.22 27.66 -2.09
N LEU A 696 -73.13 26.31 -2.24
CA LEU A 696 -73.56 25.22 -1.33
C LEU A 696 -72.94 23.81 -1.62
N LYS A 697 -72.31 23.21 -0.58
CA LYS A 697 -72.09 21.78 -0.20
C LYS A 697 -71.49 20.71 -1.18
N THR A 698 -70.61 19.89 -0.59
CA THR A 698 -69.76 18.76 -1.10
C THR A 698 -70.50 17.40 -1.18
N PRO A 699 -70.00 16.29 -1.80
CA PRO A 699 -68.60 15.77 -1.94
C PRO A 699 -68.29 15.20 -3.38
N PRO A 700 -67.36 14.24 -3.69
CA PRO A 700 -66.33 13.52 -2.90
C PRO A 700 -64.91 13.31 -3.54
N ALA A 701 -64.04 12.63 -2.77
CA ALA A 701 -62.89 11.72 -3.03
C ALA A 701 -62.10 11.65 -4.38
N ASN A 702 -60.78 11.41 -4.22
CA ASN A 702 -59.80 10.70 -5.09
C ASN A 702 -59.97 10.70 -6.63
N PRO A 703 -58.86 11.05 -7.32
CA PRO A 703 -58.26 10.13 -8.29
C PRO A 703 -56.89 9.61 -7.82
N THR A 704 -56.86 8.43 -7.20
CA THR A 704 -55.61 7.70 -6.94
C THR A 704 -55.06 7.10 -8.23
N PHE A 705 -54.15 7.81 -8.90
CA PHE A 705 -53.18 7.16 -9.80
C PHE A 705 -51.99 6.66 -8.97
N PRO A 706 -51.71 5.34 -8.93
CA PRO A 706 -50.78 4.76 -7.97
C PRO A 706 -49.31 4.87 -8.42
N VAL A 707 -48.75 6.08 -8.32
CA VAL A 707 -47.33 6.39 -8.61
C VAL A 707 -46.38 5.46 -7.83
N SER A 708 -46.76 5.03 -6.63
CA SER A 708 -45.96 4.17 -5.75
C SER A 708 -45.85 2.69 -6.16
N ASN A 709 -46.63 2.20 -7.14
CA ASN A 709 -46.67 0.77 -7.50
C ASN A 709 -46.07 0.40 -8.87
N PHE A 710 -45.82 1.34 -9.77
CA PHE A 710 -45.14 1.02 -11.05
C PHE A 710 -43.64 0.73 -10.86
N PHE A 711 -42.98 1.41 -9.91
CA PHE A 711 -41.52 1.38 -9.75
C PHE A 711 -40.95 0.18 -8.96
N LYS A 712 -41.74 -0.86 -8.65
CA LYS A 712 -41.26 -2.08 -7.95
C LYS A 712 -41.43 -3.41 -8.72
N LYS A 713 -41.86 -3.38 -9.99
CA LYS A 713 -41.91 -4.58 -10.86
C LYS A 713 -41.47 -4.33 -12.30
N ASN A 714 -40.21 -3.90 -12.50
CA ASN A 714 -39.53 -4.09 -13.80
C ASN A 714 -37.98 -4.08 -13.75
N THR A 715 -37.37 -4.47 -12.62
CA THR A 715 -35.95 -4.90 -12.57
C THR A 715 -35.73 -6.31 -13.14
N GLY A 716 -36.78 -6.96 -13.65
CA GLY A 716 -36.70 -8.23 -14.37
C GLY A 716 -36.38 -8.02 -15.84
N LYS A 717 -35.39 -8.76 -16.36
CA LYS A 717 -35.01 -8.72 -17.78
C LYS A 717 -36.21 -9.06 -18.69
N LYS A 718 -36.67 -8.09 -19.47
CA LYS A 718 -37.38 -8.33 -20.73
C LYS A 718 -36.74 -7.50 -21.83
N GLN A 719 -36.16 -8.18 -22.82
CA GLN A 719 -36.00 -7.59 -24.14
C GLN A 719 -37.41 -7.26 -24.66
N ILE A 720 -37.65 -6.01 -25.02
CA ILE A 720 -38.75 -5.68 -25.94
C ILE A 720 -38.24 -6.05 -27.32
N THR A 721 -38.84 -7.07 -27.94
CA THR A 721 -38.37 -7.68 -29.20
C THR A 721 -38.67 -6.78 -30.41
N LEU A 722 -37.99 -5.64 -30.50
CA LEU A 722 -37.95 -4.76 -31.67
C LEU A 722 -37.07 -5.35 -32.79
N GLU A 723 -37.44 -6.54 -33.25
CA GLU A 723 -36.67 -7.32 -34.23
C GLU A 723 -37.45 -7.59 -35.54
N LYS A 724 -38.59 -6.89 -35.72
CA LYS A 724 -39.38 -6.88 -36.96
C LYS A 724 -39.71 -5.45 -37.39
N ASP A 725 -38.70 -4.73 -37.86
CA ASP A 725 -38.81 -3.60 -38.81
C ASP A 725 -37.43 -3.24 -39.37
N ARG A 726 -36.77 -4.22 -40.00
CA ARG A 726 -35.44 -4.07 -40.66
C ARG A 726 -35.51 -3.94 -42.17
N GLN A 727 -36.70 -3.80 -42.76
CA GLN A 727 -36.88 -3.74 -44.22
C GLN A 727 -37.95 -2.70 -44.59
N LYS A 728 -37.69 -1.95 -45.67
CA LYS A 728 -38.48 -0.81 -46.21
C LYS A 728 -38.51 0.46 -45.34
N MET A 729 -37.44 1.24 -45.43
CA MET A 729 -37.56 2.70 -45.22
C MET A 729 -38.11 3.35 -46.48
N THR A 730 -39.32 3.90 -46.41
CA THR A 730 -39.74 5.04 -47.24
C THR A 730 -38.94 6.30 -46.85
N PRO A 731 -38.93 7.37 -47.67
CA PRO A 731 -38.19 8.58 -47.33
C PRO A 731 -38.75 9.23 -46.06
N LEU A 732 -37.94 9.28 -44.99
CA LEU A 732 -38.32 9.92 -43.72
C LEU A 732 -38.75 11.39 -43.89
N ARG A 733 -38.20 12.06 -44.92
CA ARG A 733 -38.49 13.46 -45.26
C ARG A 733 -39.96 13.71 -45.56
N ASP A 734 -40.66 12.75 -46.20
CA ASP A 734 -42.06 12.91 -46.57
C ASP A 734 -42.99 12.82 -45.35
N LEU A 735 -42.68 11.89 -44.43
CA LEU A 735 -43.38 11.75 -43.14
C LEU A 735 -43.20 12.99 -42.25
N PHE A 736 -42.06 13.69 -42.37
CA PHE A 736 -41.83 14.95 -41.69
C PHE A 736 -42.44 16.16 -42.40
N ASN A 737 -42.68 16.11 -43.71
CA ASN A 737 -43.47 17.13 -44.41
C ASN A 737 -44.95 17.09 -43.99
N GLU A 738 -45.51 15.90 -43.77
CA GLU A 738 -46.86 15.72 -43.23
C GLU A 738 -46.99 16.35 -41.83
N PHE A 739 -46.03 16.10 -40.93
CA PHE A 739 -45.95 16.67 -39.58
C PHE A 739 -46.11 18.20 -39.53
N LEU A 740 -45.52 18.93 -40.48
CA LEU A 740 -45.59 20.39 -40.54
C LEU A 740 -47.01 20.91 -40.80
N THR A 741 -47.88 20.08 -41.37
CA THR A 741 -49.29 20.44 -41.68
C THR A 741 -50.28 20.10 -40.56
N LEU A 742 -49.86 19.33 -39.55
CA LEU A 742 -50.74 18.88 -38.47
C LEU A 742 -51.12 20.01 -37.50
N LYS A 743 -52.36 19.97 -36.99
CA LYS A 743 -52.83 20.86 -35.92
C LYS A 743 -52.18 20.59 -34.56
N ASP A 744 -51.74 19.37 -34.33
CA ASP A 744 -50.99 18.97 -33.14
C ASP A 744 -49.69 18.25 -33.54
N GLN A 745 -48.57 18.85 -33.15
CA GLN A 745 -47.21 18.38 -33.42
C GLN A 745 -46.60 17.62 -32.22
N THR A 746 -47.29 17.60 -31.07
CA THR A 746 -46.87 17.01 -29.77
C THR A 746 -46.29 15.60 -29.91
N GLN A 747 -47.02 14.69 -30.57
CA GLN A 747 -46.61 13.30 -30.72
C GLN A 747 -45.29 13.12 -31.49
N TYR A 748 -44.95 14.04 -32.40
CA TYR A 748 -43.69 13.99 -33.15
C TYR A 748 -42.53 14.54 -32.33
N PHE A 749 -42.73 15.61 -31.55
CA PHE A 749 -41.70 16.10 -30.62
C PHE A 749 -41.27 15.00 -29.65
N ILE A 750 -42.24 14.33 -29.01
CA ILE A 750 -42.00 13.21 -28.08
C ILE A 750 -41.28 12.05 -28.78
N LYS A 751 -41.70 11.68 -30.00
CA LYS A 751 -41.16 10.53 -30.74
C LYS A 751 -39.76 10.77 -31.32
N TYR A 752 -39.42 12.01 -31.69
CA TYR A 752 -38.24 12.29 -32.52
C TYR A 752 -37.13 13.11 -31.84
N LEU A 753 -37.42 13.97 -30.85
CA LEU A 753 -36.35 14.73 -30.16
C LEU A 753 -35.41 13.84 -29.32
N ALA A 754 -35.95 12.82 -28.67
CA ALA A 754 -35.16 11.88 -27.85
C ALA A 754 -34.86 10.55 -28.58
N HIS A 755 -34.97 10.51 -29.91
CA HIS A 755 -34.91 9.25 -30.64
C HIS A 755 -33.52 8.60 -30.59
N SER A 756 -33.46 7.28 -30.33
CA SER A 756 -32.21 6.56 -30.09
C SER A 756 -31.26 6.52 -31.30
N ASN A 757 -31.79 6.41 -32.52
CA ASN A 757 -31.00 6.47 -33.75
C ASN A 757 -30.63 7.92 -34.09
N ASN A 758 -29.32 8.21 -34.14
CA ASN A 758 -28.79 9.54 -34.45
C ASN A 758 -29.24 10.07 -35.82
N GLN A 759 -29.20 9.26 -36.87
CA GLN A 759 -29.58 9.70 -38.22
C GLN A 759 -31.02 10.23 -38.29
N VAL A 760 -31.92 9.72 -37.44
CA VAL A 760 -33.30 10.22 -37.32
C VAL A 760 -33.35 11.58 -36.64
N ARG A 761 -32.53 11.83 -35.61
CA ARG A 761 -32.44 13.14 -34.94
C ARG A 761 -31.79 14.20 -35.84
N ILE A 762 -30.75 13.85 -36.60
CA ILE A 762 -30.13 14.72 -37.61
C ILE A 762 -31.16 15.13 -38.66
N GLN A 763 -31.87 14.18 -39.26
CA GLN A 763 -32.92 14.47 -40.26
C GLN A 763 -34.09 15.28 -39.65
N PHE A 764 -34.46 15.01 -38.40
CA PHE A 764 -35.49 15.80 -37.72
C PHE A 764 -35.03 17.25 -37.47
N LYS A 765 -33.78 17.46 -36.99
CA LYS A 765 -33.13 18.77 -36.88
C LYS A 765 -33.10 19.50 -38.22
N GLU A 766 -32.74 18.82 -39.30
CA GLU A 766 -32.72 19.41 -40.64
C GLU A 766 -34.12 19.85 -41.11
N VAL A 767 -35.15 19.01 -40.98
CA VAL A 767 -36.52 19.39 -41.39
C VAL A 767 -37.06 20.51 -40.50
N MET A 768 -36.81 20.46 -39.19
CA MET A 768 -37.16 21.53 -38.25
C MET A 768 -36.49 22.86 -38.68
N ILE A 769 -35.19 22.87 -38.97
CA ILE A 769 -34.47 24.07 -39.41
C ILE A 769 -35.00 24.59 -40.75
N GLN A 770 -35.21 23.71 -41.74
CA GLN A 770 -35.68 24.06 -43.09
C GLN A 770 -37.10 24.66 -43.08
N ASN A 771 -37.93 24.29 -42.09
CA ASN A 771 -39.35 24.67 -42.02
C ASN A 771 -39.70 25.34 -40.69
N TRP A 772 -38.72 26.02 -40.06
CA TRP A 772 -38.82 26.48 -38.67
C TRP A 772 -40.08 27.32 -38.41
N SER A 773 -40.43 28.21 -39.33
CA SER A 773 -41.64 29.06 -39.31
C SER A 773 -42.99 28.31 -39.27
N ALA A 774 -43.04 27.02 -39.62
CA ALA A 774 -44.24 26.19 -39.54
C ALA A 774 -44.39 25.43 -38.21
N ILE A 775 -43.36 25.44 -37.35
CA ILE A 775 -43.36 24.76 -36.05
C ILE A 775 -44.32 25.45 -35.08
N LYS A 776 -45.11 24.67 -34.34
CA LYS A 776 -45.92 25.16 -33.22
C LYS A 776 -45.06 25.28 -31.97
N TYR A 777 -44.26 26.35 -31.88
CA TYR A 777 -43.32 26.58 -30.77
C TYR A 777 -43.97 26.45 -29.38
N ASN A 778 -45.21 26.92 -29.21
CA ASN A 778 -45.94 26.79 -27.94
C ASN A 778 -46.22 25.31 -27.60
N GLN A 779 -46.52 24.45 -28.57
CA GLN A 779 -46.67 23.01 -28.35
C GLN A 779 -45.32 22.38 -27.98
N LEU A 780 -44.24 22.75 -28.68
CA LEU A 780 -42.87 22.29 -28.36
C LEU A 780 -42.43 22.70 -26.95
N PHE A 781 -42.63 23.96 -26.57
CA PHE A 781 -42.35 24.47 -25.22
C PHE A 781 -43.16 23.73 -24.15
N ILE A 782 -44.46 23.54 -24.37
CA ILE A 782 -45.32 22.76 -23.47
C ILE A 782 -44.81 21.31 -23.37
N CYS A 783 -44.43 20.66 -24.47
CA CYS A 783 -43.87 19.29 -24.46
C CYS A 783 -42.62 19.20 -23.58
N LEU A 784 -41.68 20.13 -23.73
CA LEU A 784 -40.45 20.18 -22.94
C LEU A 784 -40.75 20.44 -21.45
N CYS A 785 -41.67 21.34 -21.13
CA CYS A 785 -41.99 21.74 -19.75
C CYS A 785 -42.94 20.78 -18.99
N SER A 786 -43.60 19.85 -19.69
CA SER A 786 -44.64 18.96 -19.10
C SER A 786 -44.33 17.45 -19.17
N THR A 787 -43.20 17.05 -19.78
CA THR A 787 -42.79 15.65 -19.91
C THR A 787 -41.29 15.48 -19.64
N GLU A 788 -40.83 14.24 -19.45
CA GLU A 788 -39.39 13.93 -19.31
C GLU A 788 -38.54 14.27 -20.56
N LEU A 789 -39.19 14.67 -21.65
CA LEU A 789 -38.56 14.94 -22.94
C LEU A 789 -37.43 15.97 -22.88
N LEU A 790 -37.51 16.98 -22.00
CA LEU A 790 -36.46 17.99 -21.85
C LEU A 790 -35.14 17.38 -21.36
N TYR A 791 -35.19 16.47 -20.38
CA TYR A 791 -34.02 15.72 -19.92
C TYR A 791 -33.48 14.80 -21.03
N GLN A 792 -34.37 14.01 -21.65
CA GLN A 792 -33.98 13.05 -22.67
C GLN A 792 -33.40 13.73 -23.94
N ALA A 793 -33.94 14.88 -24.33
CA ALA A 793 -33.45 15.69 -25.46
C ALA A 793 -32.14 16.42 -25.13
N ALA A 794 -31.94 16.87 -23.89
CA ALA A 794 -30.68 17.50 -23.47
C ALA A 794 -29.46 16.56 -23.58
N GLY A 795 -29.68 15.24 -23.62
CA GLY A 795 -28.63 14.26 -23.88
C GLY A 795 -28.01 14.33 -25.29
N TYR A 796 -28.67 14.96 -26.28
CA TYR A 796 -28.27 14.91 -27.69
C TYR A 796 -27.96 16.29 -28.29
N GLU A 797 -26.83 16.43 -28.98
CA GLU A 797 -26.38 17.68 -29.62
C GLU A 797 -27.42 18.21 -30.62
N GLU A 798 -28.02 17.32 -31.41
CA GLU A 798 -29.03 17.71 -32.41
C GLU A 798 -30.24 18.40 -31.77
N SER A 799 -30.55 18.02 -30.53
CA SER A 799 -31.75 18.45 -29.81
C SER A 799 -31.45 19.58 -28.82
N ARG A 800 -30.24 19.66 -28.25
CA ARG A 800 -29.75 20.86 -27.54
C ARG A 800 -29.76 22.07 -28.46
N PHE A 801 -29.35 21.93 -29.72
CA PHE A 801 -29.48 22.97 -30.74
C PHE A 801 -30.93 23.45 -30.93
N ILE A 802 -31.91 22.52 -30.94
CA ILE A 802 -33.34 22.87 -31.08
C ILE A 802 -33.85 23.61 -29.84
N ILE A 803 -33.48 23.16 -28.64
CA ILE A 803 -33.83 23.81 -27.36
C ILE A 803 -33.23 25.23 -27.30
N ASP A 804 -31.96 25.38 -27.66
CA ASP A 804 -31.26 26.66 -27.74
C ASP A 804 -31.91 27.62 -28.75
N LYS A 805 -32.21 27.14 -29.97
CA LYS A 805 -32.85 27.98 -30.99
C LYS A 805 -34.25 28.43 -30.55
N LEU A 806 -35.04 27.55 -29.92
CA LEU A 806 -36.32 27.92 -29.30
C LEU A 806 -36.14 29.00 -28.23
N PHE A 807 -35.20 28.79 -27.30
CA PHE A 807 -34.90 29.71 -26.19
C PHE A 807 -34.47 31.09 -26.66
N ARG A 808 -33.60 31.15 -27.68
CA ARG A 808 -33.05 32.39 -28.22
C ARG A 808 -33.98 33.10 -29.20
N GLU A 809 -34.79 32.42 -29.99
CA GLU A 809 -35.59 33.09 -31.03
C GLU A 809 -37.07 33.32 -30.67
N PHE A 810 -37.67 32.49 -29.80
CA PHE A 810 -39.14 32.48 -29.62
C PHE A 810 -39.66 32.60 -28.18
N LEU A 811 -38.90 32.16 -27.16
CA LEU A 811 -39.37 32.27 -25.77
C LEU A 811 -39.28 33.71 -25.24
N SER A 812 -40.36 34.19 -24.61
CA SER A 812 -40.33 35.42 -23.82
C SER A 812 -39.47 35.28 -22.56
N ASN A 813 -39.10 36.39 -21.92
CA ASN A 813 -38.28 36.37 -20.70
C ASN A 813 -38.86 35.49 -19.58
N ALA A 814 -40.19 35.38 -19.48
CA ALA A 814 -40.87 34.54 -18.48
C ALA A 814 -40.83 33.05 -18.88
N GLU A 815 -40.93 32.73 -20.16
CA GLU A 815 -40.82 31.35 -20.67
C GLU A 815 -39.36 30.86 -20.64
N GLN A 816 -38.39 31.75 -20.87
CA GLN A 816 -36.96 31.51 -20.63
C GLN A 816 -36.67 31.19 -19.17
N GLN A 817 -37.23 31.98 -18.25
CA GLN A 817 -37.12 31.73 -16.81
C GLN A 817 -37.71 30.35 -16.45
N LEU A 818 -38.93 30.06 -16.91
CA LEU A 818 -39.62 28.80 -16.65
C LEU A 818 -38.89 27.59 -17.27
N LEU A 819 -38.31 27.70 -18.47
CA LEU A 819 -37.53 26.61 -19.05
C LEU A 819 -36.27 26.33 -18.21
N LEU A 820 -35.55 27.38 -17.78
CA LEU A 820 -34.36 27.21 -16.96
C LEU A 820 -34.70 26.62 -15.58
N GLU A 821 -35.79 27.07 -14.95
CA GLU A 821 -36.34 26.45 -13.73
C GLU A 821 -36.68 24.96 -13.92
N LYS A 822 -37.09 24.53 -15.11
CA LYS A 822 -37.30 23.11 -15.47
C LYS A 822 -36.01 22.36 -15.81
N MET A 823 -34.90 23.04 -16.07
CA MET A 823 -33.60 22.41 -16.33
C MET A 823 -32.75 22.24 -15.06
N LEU A 824 -32.90 23.12 -14.06
CA LEU A 824 -32.08 23.11 -12.84
C LEU A 824 -32.30 21.85 -11.97
N PRO A 825 -31.27 21.42 -11.20
CA PRO A 825 -31.43 20.40 -10.16
C PRO A 825 -32.50 20.78 -9.13
N GLY A 826 -33.30 19.80 -8.68
CA GLY A 826 -34.39 19.99 -7.73
C GLY A 826 -34.40 18.98 -6.58
N PRO A 827 -35.09 19.26 -5.48
CA PRO A 827 -35.20 18.35 -4.34
C PRO A 827 -36.06 17.11 -4.65
N ASP A 828 -35.56 15.94 -4.25
CA ASP A 828 -36.28 14.67 -4.19
C ASP A 828 -37.22 14.62 -2.95
N GLN A 829 -38.01 13.56 -2.78
CA GLN A 829 -39.00 13.43 -1.70
C GLN A 829 -38.39 13.51 -0.29
N ASP A 830 -37.12 13.10 -0.13
CA ASP A 830 -36.35 13.20 1.11
C ASP A 830 -35.66 14.56 1.29
N ASN A 831 -36.05 15.57 0.50
CA ASN A 831 -35.50 16.95 0.49
C ASN A 831 -34.02 17.06 0.07
N THR A 832 -33.43 16.00 -0.49
CA THR A 832 -32.08 15.96 -1.07
C THR A 832 -32.07 16.35 -2.55
N ILE A 833 -31.12 17.15 -3.02
CA ILE A 833 -31.07 17.61 -4.41
C ILE A 833 -30.66 16.48 -5.37
N THR A 834 -31.43 16.31 -6.45
CA THR A 834 -31.09 15.42 -7.56
C THR A 834 -30.44 16.22 -8.68
N TYR A 835 -29.13 16.05 -8.86
CA TYR A 835 -28.33 16.73 -9.88
C TYR A 835 -28.46 16.16 -11.29
N ASP A 836 -29.10 15.00 -11.46
CA ASP A 836 -29.32 14.36 -12.76
C ASP A 836 -30.42 15.10 -13.54
N SER A 837 -30.05 16.24 -14.13
CA SER A 837 -30.96 17.22 -14.75
C SER A 837 -30.53 17.65 -16.15
N ALA A 838 -31.44 18.30 -16.89
CA ALA A 838 -31.11 18.85 -18.21
C ALA A 838 -30.00 19.91 -18.16
N PHE A 839 -29.91 20.69 -17.07
CA PHE A 839 -28.82 21.64 -16.85
C PHE A 839 -27.46 20.94 -16.70
N LEU A 840 -27.38 19.83 -15.95
CA LEU A 840 -26.17 19.01 -15.88
C LEU A 840 -25.76 18.48 -17.26
N LEU A 841 -26.72 18.05 -18.09
CA LEU A 841 -26.44 17.55 -19.44
C LEU A 841 -25.92 18.64 -20.38
N PHE A 842 -26.35 19.90 -20.23
CA PHE A 842 -25.73 21.05 -20.92
C PHE A 842 -24.32 21.37 -20.38
N CYS A 843 -24.11 21.31 -19.05
CA CYS A 843 -22.79 21.51 -18.45
C CYS A 843 -21.77 20.41 -18.78
N LYS A 844 -22.22 19.26 -19.31
CA LYS A 844 -21.38 18.12 -19.72
C LYS A 844 -20.92 18.16 -21.17
N SER A 845 -21.28 19.18 -21.96
CA SER A 845 -20.86 19.29 -23.36
C SER A 845 -20.51 20.73 -23.77
N ASP A 846 -19.58 20.86 -24.71
CA ASP A 846 -19.09 22.19 -25.14
C ASP A 846 -20.16 23.00 -25.87
N ASP A 847 -21.03 22.37 -26.65
CA ASP A 847 -22.18 23.03 -27.27
C ASP A 847 -23.18 23.52 -26.21
N GLY A 848 -23.46 22.70 -25.20
CA GLY A 848 -24.34 23.07 -24.08
C GLY A 848 -23.77 24.22 -23.26
N CYS A 849 -22.47 24.23 -23.00
CA CYS A 849 -21.78 25.33 -22.33
C CYS A 849 -21.80 26.63 -23.17
N GLN A 850 -21.61 26.54 -24.49
CA GLN A 850 -21.72 27.69 -25.41
C GLN A 850 -23.14 28.26 -25.43
N TYR A 851 -24.18 27.40 -25.44
CA TYR A 851 -25.58 27.84 -25.37
C TYR A 851 -25.89 28.51 -24.03
N LEU A 852 -25.54 27.89 -22.90
CA LEU A 852 -25.71 28.50 -21.57
C LEU A 852 -25.02 29.86 -21.47
N ASN A 853 -23.80 30.01 -22.01
CA ASN A 853 -23.11 31.30 -22.04
C ASN A 853 -23.91 32.36 -22.81
N ALA A 854 -24.36 32.01 -24.02
CA ALA A 854 -25.16 32.90 -24.86
C ALA A 854 -26.51 33.27 -24.22
N TRP A 855 -27.12 32.37 -23.43
CA TRP A 855 -28.35 32.64 -22.69
C TRP A 855 -28.11 33.63 -21.55
N PHE A 856 -27.07 33.43 -20.74
CA PHE A 856 -26.75 34.33 -19.62
C PHE A 856 -26.27 35.71 -20.08
N ILE A 857 -25.47 35.80 -21.14
CA ILE A 857 -25.09 37.08 -21.76
C ILE A 857 -26.33 37.85 -22.25
N ARG A 858 -27.31 37.16 -22.85
CA ARG A 858 -28.51 37.80 -23.42
C ARG A 858 -29.57 38.15 -22.37
N ASN A 859 -29.68 37.38 -21.30
CA ASN A 859 -30.63 37.63 -20.21
C ASN A 859 -29.95 37.39 -18.85
N PRO A 860 -29.14 38.33 -18.34
CA PRO A 860 -28.39 38.16 -17.09
C PRO A 860 -29.25 37.92 -15.84
N LYS A 861 -30.56 38.25 -15.89
CA LYS A 861 -31.49 37.98 -14.78
C LYS A 861 -31.64 36.48 -14.48
N LEU A 862 -31.41 35.62 -15.47
CA LEU A 862 -31.43 34.15 -15.33
C LEU A 862 -30.44 33.65 -14.27
N LEU A 863 -29.33 34.37 -14.03
CA LEU A 863 -28.36 34.01 -13.00
C LEU A 863 -28.94 34.08 -11.58
N SER A 864 -29.96 34.91 -11.34
CA SER A 864 -30.64 35.00 -10.03
C SER A 864 -31.43 33.73 -9.65
N LEU A 865 -31.65 32.82 -10.60
CA LEU A 865 -32.25 31.50 -10.37
C LEU A 865 -31.23 30.45 -9.90
N ILE A 866 -29.93 30.74 -10.02
CA ILE A 866 -28.86 29.77 -9.82
C ILE A 866 -28.15 30.03 -8.49
N SER A 867 -28.55 29.29 -7.46
CA SER A 867 -27.85 29.22 -6.19
C SER A 867 -26.65 28.27 -6.26
N VAL A 868 -25.78 28.30 -5.25
CA VAL A 868 -24.70 27.30 -5.08
C VAL A 868 -25.25 25.87 -5.03
N GLU A 869 -26.44 25.69 -4.45
CA GLU A 869 -27.12 24.40 -4.30
C GLU A 869 -27.47 23.76 -5.65
N HIS A 870 -27.73 24.56 -6.68
CA HIS A 870 -27.92 24.09 -8.06
C HIS A 870 -26.60 23.72 -8.77
N LEU A 871 -25.43 24.07 -8.21
CA LEU A 871 -24.12 23.82 -8.79
C LEU A 871 -23.40 22.62 -8.13
N ASP A 872 -23.39 22.55 -6.79
CA ASP A 872 -22.85 21.43 -6.00
C ASP A 872 -23.40 21.47 -4.56
N GLU A 873 -23.37 20.36 -3.82
CA GLU A 873 -23.97 20.35 -2.46
C GLU A 873 -23.14 21.24 -1.49
N PRO A 874 -23.72 22.28 -0.87
CA PRO A 874 -22.97 23.25 -0.06
C PRO A 874 -22.76 22.83 1.39
N SER A 875 -23.36 21.71 1.81
CA SER A 875 -23.20 21.12 3.13
C SER A 875 -22.65 19.71 2.96
N PHE A 876 -21.55 19.40 3.63
CA PHE A 876 -21.11 18.01 3.77
C PHE A 876 -22.28 17.18 4.35
N PRO A 877 -22.72 16.09 3.70
CA PRO A 877 -23.84 15.30 4.20
C PRO A 877 -23.54 14.79 5.61
N LYS A 878 -24.57 14.76 6.47
CA LYS A 878 -24.47 14.27 7.86
C LYS A 878 -24.29 12.74 7.88
N LEU A 879 -23.11 12.30 7.48
CA LEU A 879 -22.65 10.94 7.52
C LEU A 879 -22.06 10.67 8.91
N THR A 880 -22.76 9.88 9.72
CA THR A 880 -22.11 9.13 10.80
C THR A 880 -21.03 8.24 10.21
N GLU A 881 -20.00 7.91 11.00
CA GLU A 881 -18.81 7.18 10.54
C GLU A 881 -19.18 5.84 9.87
N GLU A 882 -20.24 5.18 10.34
CA GLU A 882 -20.88 4.00 9.74
C GLU A 882 -21.17 4.14 8.23
N LYS A 883 -21.57 5.33 7.76
CA LYS A 883 -21.90 5.56 6.34
C LYS A 883 -20.68 5.79 5.46
N PHE A 884 -19.50 6.11 6.03
CA PHE A 884 -18.24 6.13 5.27
C PHE A 884 -17.76 4.72 4.92
N ILE A 885 -17.99 3.76 5.81
CA ILE A 885 -17.59 2.35 5.65
C ILE A 885 -18.31 1.68 4.46
N ASN A 886 -19.43 2.23 4.00
CA ASN A 886 -20.21 1.68 2.88
C ASN A 886 -20.38 2.66 1.70
N PRO A 887 -19.43 2.68 0.73
CA PRO A 887 -19.50 3.46 -0.52
C PRO A 887 -20.69 3.12 -1.47
N SER A 888 -21.73 2.44 -1.00
CA SER A 888 -23.02 2.28 -1.69
C SER A 888 -24.08 3.29 -1.30
N LEU A 889 -23.93 3.99 -0.18
CA LEU A 889 -24.97 4.89 0.35
C LEU A 889 -24.81 6.34 -0.11
N ILE A 890 -23.62 6.73 -0.59
CA ILE A 890 -23.46 7.98 -1.35
C ILE A 890 -23.97 7.73 -2.77
N LYS A 891 -25.11 8.33 -3.14
CA LYS A 891 -25.50 8.51 -4.56
C LYS A 891 -24.41 9.38 -5.20
N GLN A 892 -23.43 8.77 -5.89
CA GLN A 892 -22.34 9.50 -6.56
C GLN A 892 -22.88 10.28 -7.76
N SER A 893 -23.37 11.50 -7.53
CA SER A 893 -23.84 12.39 -8.58
C SER A 893 -22.69 13.16 -9.22
N ASP A 894 -22.62 13.15 -10.55
CA ASP A 894 -22.02 14.25 -11.28
C ASP A 894 -22.86 15.51 -10.99
N THR A 895 -22.23 16.63 -10.65
CA THR A 895 -22.93 17.90 -10.37
C THR A 895 -22.47 19.00 -11.34
N PRO A 896 -23.28 20.04 -11.60
CA PRO A 896 -22.95 21.03 -12.63
C PRO A 896 -21.60 21.74 -12.43
N LEU A 897 -21.20 22.04 -11.19
CA LEU A 897 -19.85 22.55 -10.88
C LEU A 897 -18.76 21.60 -11.40
N ARG A 898 -18.92 20.30 -11.10
CA ARG A 898 -17.96 19.24 -11.41
C ARG A 898 -17.92 18.93 -12.89
N ALA A 899 -18.98 19.23 -13.64
CA ALA A 899 -19.03 19.15 -15.10
C ALA A 899 -18.39 20.38 -15.75
N LEU A 900 -18.77 21.60 -15.34
CA LEU A 900 -18.27 22.87 -15.91
C LEU A 900 -16.74 22.97 -15.89
N VAL A 901 -16.07 22.49 -14.83
CA VAL A 901 -14.59 22.57 -14.77
C VAL A 901 -13.86 21.64 -15.72
N GLN A 902 -14.51 20.63 -16.32
CA GLN A 902 -13.84 19.60 -17.12
C GLN A 902 -13.44 20.06 -18.53
N THR A 903 -14.14 21.05 -19.11
CA THR A 903 -13.84 21.58 -20.45
C THR A 903 -13.59 23.08 -20.40
N ASP A 904 -12.79 23.61 -21.33
CA ASP A 904 -12.47 25.04 -21.32
C ASP A 904 -13.68 25.92 -21.68
N ALA A 905 -14.68 25.37 -22.41
CA ALA A 905 -15.96 26.05 -22.59
C ALA A 905 -16.74 26.17 -21.27
N GLY A 906 -16.80 25.11 -20.46
CA GLY A 906 -17.44 25.15 -19.14
C GLY A 906 -16.68 26.04 -18.14
N LYS A 907 -15.34 26.01 -18.15
CA LYS A 907 -14.50 26.93 -17.35
C LYS A 907 -14.78 28.39 -17.73
N LEU A 908 -14.95 28.70 -19.02
CA LEU A 908 -15.31 30.05 -19.46
C LEU A 908 -16.66 30.50 -18.91
N VAL A 909 -17.70 29.64 -18.93
CA VAL A 909 -18.99 29.93 -18.29
C VAL A 909 -18.81 30.20 -16.79
N PHE A 910 -18.01 29.40 -16.10
CA PHE A 910 -17.75 29.58 -14.67
C PHE A 910 -16.99 30.90 -14.37
N LYS A 911 -15.95 31.22 -15.15
CA LYS A 911 -15.17 32.46 -15.06
C LYS A 911 -16.04 33.71 -15.29
N GLN A 912 -16.98 33.64 -16.23
CA GLN A 912 -17.82 34.78 -16.60
C GLN A 912 -19.05 34.96 -15.69
N HIS A 913 -19.72 33.89 -15.28
CA HIS A 913 -21.04 33.98 -14.63
C HIS A 913 -21.07 33.54 -13.17
N PHE A 914 -20.31 32.50 -12.79
CA PHE A 914 -20.39 31.87 -11.47
C PHE A 914 -19.25 32.26 -10.51
N SER A 915 -18.26 33.03 -10.97
CA SER A 915 -17.16 33.58 -10.17
C SER A 915 -17.58 34.77 -9.27
N GLN A 916 -18.83 34.83 -8.84
CA GLN A 916 -19.38 35.91 -8.02
C GLN A 916 -19.19 35.62 -6.52
N PRO A 917 -18.86 36.61 -5.67
CA PRO A 917 -18.55 36.38 -4.26
C PRO A 917 -19.63 35.65 -3.45
N GLU A 918 -20.91 35.78 -3.80
CA GLU A 918 -22.01 35.08 -3.11
C GLU A 918 -22.03 33.56 -3.35
N ILE A 919 -21.53 33.10 -4.50
CA ILE A 919 -21.38 31.68 -4.81
C ILE A 919 -20.07 31.17 -4.21
N LEU A 920 -18.96 31.88 -4.46
CA LEU A 920 -17.63 31.42 -4.05
C LEU A 920 -17.47 31.32 -2.52
N LYS A 921 -18.08 32.23 -1.75
CA LYS A 921 -18.09 32.19 -0.27
C LYS A 921 -18.89 31.03 0.33
N LYS A 922 -19.74 30.36 -0.46
CA LYS A 922 -20.54 29.20 -0.02
C LYS A 922 -19.89 27.86 -0.38
N LEU A 923 -18.82 27.85 -1.19
CA LEU A 923 -18.07 26.64 -1.51
C LEU A 923 -17.34 26.09 -0.26
N GLN A 924 -17.30 24.77 -0.16
CA GLN A 924 -16.60 24.01 0.89
C GLN A 924 -15.51 23.11 0.28
N SER A 925 -14.67 22.53 1.14
CA SER A 925 -13.51 21.74 0.73
C SER A 925 -13.85 20.49 -0.09
N HIS A 926 -15.03 19.88 0.08
CA HIS A 926 -15.44 18.73 -0.73
C HIS A 926 -15.82 19.12 -2.16
N ASN A 927 -16.29 20.35 -2.39
CA ASN A 927 -16.62 20.83 -3.72
C ASN A 927 -15.36 20.95 -4.61
N LEU A 928 -14.18 21.24 -4.02
CA LEU A 928 -12.91 21.33 -4.75
C LEU A 928 -12.09 20.02 -4.77
N TYR A 929 -12.02 19.31 -3.64
CA TYR A 929 -10.97 18.30 -3.40
C TYR A 929 -11.48 16.85 -3.27
N PHE A 930 -12.79 16.61 -3.14
CA PHE A 930 -13.33 15.25 -3.04
C PHE A 930 -13.38 14.58 -4.41
N SER A 931 -12.92 13.32 -4.54
CA SER A 931 -12.83 12.58 -5.81
C SER A 931 -13.85 11.42 -5.89
N ILE A 932 -14.29 11.08 -7.11
CA ILE A 932 -15.30 10.03 -7.31
C ILE A 932 -14.57 8.71 -7.58
N ARG A 933 -14.72 7.71 -6.70
CA ARG A 933 -14.21 6.35 -6.93
C ARG A 933 -15.27 5.50 -7.65
N PRO A 934 -15.12 5.19 -8.95
CA PRO A 934 -16.11 4.41 -9.70
C PRO A 934 -16.06 2.93 -9.30
N LYS A 935 -17.21 2.33 -9.03
CA LYS A 935 -17.28 0.96 -8.48
C LYS A 935 -16.87 -0.17 -9.44
N ILE A 936 -17.18 -0.07 -10.73
CA ILE A 936 -17.19 -1.26 -11.63
C ILE A 936 -16.71 -0.97 -13.07
N VAL A 937 -15.56 -0.29 -13.28
CA VAL A 937 -14.86 -0.30 -14.59
C VAL A 937 -13.33 -0.27 -14.42
N PRO A 938 -12.60 -1.39 -14.51
CA PRO A 938 -11.13 -1.41 -14.41
C PRO A 938 -10.41 -0.97 -15.71
N LYS A 939 -10.98 0.00 -16.43
CA LYS A 939 -10.50 0.47 -17.76
C LYS A 939 -10.62 1.99 -17.99
N LYS A 940 -11.07 2.77 -16.99
CA LYS A 940 -11.03 4.24 -17.04
C LYS A 940 -10.37 4.77 -15.77
N ILE A 941 -9.62 5.86 -15.90
CA ILE A 941 -9.12 6.67 -14.79
C ILE A 941 -10.34 7.16 -13.97
N PRO A 942 -10.32 7.14 -12.63
CA PRO A 942 -11.42 7.68 -11.82
C PRO A 942 -11.64 9.17 -12.10
N PRO A 943 -12.89 9.68 -12.06
CA PRO A 943 -13.15 11.11 -12.17
C PRO A 943 -12.43 11.89 -11.07
N GLN A 944 -11.57 12.81 -11.48
CA GLN A 944 -10.71 13.57 -10.58
C GLN A 944 -11.52 14.66 -9.85
N PRO A 945 -11.03 15.19 -8.71
CA PRO A 945 -11.70 16.28 -8.02
C PRO A 945 -11.60 17.59 -8.86
N PRO A 946 -12.56 18.53 -8.75
CA PRO A 946 -12.57 19.77 -9.55
C PRO A 946 -11.26 20.56 -9.56
N PHE A 947 -10.49 20.56 -8.47
CA PHE A 947 -9.15 21.15 -8.41
C PHE A 947 -8.22 20.64 -9.52
N TYR A 948 -8.28 19.35 -9.88
CA TYR A 948 -7.46 18.74 -10.94
C TYR A 948 -7.65 19.41 -12.30
N TYR A 949 -8.91 19.55 -12.73
CA TYR A 949 -9.23 20.11 -14.05
C TYR A 949 -8.99 21.63 -14.12
N LEU A 950 -9.01 22.30 -12.96
CA LEU A 950 -8.70 23.72 -12.84
C LEU A 950 -7.19 24.00 -12.92
N ILE A 951 -6.32 23.21 -12.28
CA ILE A 951 -4.85 23.44 -12.36
C ILE A 951 -4.24 23.15 -13.74
N GLN A 952 -5.00 22.56 -14.67
CA GLN A 952 -4.52 22.20 -16.00
C GLN A 952 -4.49 23.36 -17.01
N THR A 953 -5.21 24.47 -16.78
CA THR A 953 -5.23 25.63 -17.71
C THR A 953 -5.22 26.97 -16.96
N SER A 954 -4.67 28.02 -17.57
CA SER A 954 -4.59 29.37 -16.97
C SER A 954 -5.96 29.90 -16.52
N THR A 955 -6.99 29.71 -17.36
CA THR A 955 -8.38 30.03 -17.03
C THR A 955 -8.87 29.33 -15.76
N GLY A 956 -8.43 28.10 -15.50
CA GLY A 956 -8.74 27.36 -14.28
C GLY A 956 -7.94 27.82 -13.06
N LEU A 957 -6.68 28.24 -13.25
CA LEU A 957 -5.87 28.87 -12.20
C LEU A 957 -6.43 30.24 -11.77
N GLU A 958 -6.89 31.06 -12.71
CA GLU A 958 -7.63 32.30 -12.39
C GLU A 958 -8.89 32.04 -11.57
N ILE A 959 -9.64 30.99 -11.92
CA ILE A 959 -10.85 30.58 -11.18
C ILE A 959 -10.47 30.15 -9.76
N LEU A 960 -9.40 29.36 -9.58
CA LEU A 960 -8.90 28.97 -8.27
C LEU A 960 -8.45 30.18 -7.44
N ASN A 961 -7.70 31.12 -8.04
CA ASN A 961 -7.29 32.33 -7.35
C ASN A 961 -8.50 33.13 -6.84
N LYS A 962 -9.52 33.37 -7.69
CA LYS A 962 -10.76 34.04 -7.28
C LYS A 962 -11.54 33.28 -6.20
N ILE A 963 -11.50 31.95 -6.21
CA ILE A 963 -12.11 31.12 -5.16
C ILE A 963 -11.37 31.32 -3.82
N PHE A 964 -10.03 31.37 -3.83
CA PHE A 964 -9.24 31.57 -2.62
C PHE A 964 -9.29 33.03 -2.12
N GLU A 965 -9.28 34.03 -3.01
CA GLU A 965 -9.56 35.44 -2.66
C GLU A 965 -10.91 35.61 -1.96
N ALA A 966 -11.95 34.93 -2.46
CA ALA A 966 -13.28 34.97 -1.87
C ALA A 966 -13.39 34.13 -0.59
N ASN A 967 -12.60 33.06 -0.45
CA ASN A 967 -12.67 32.09 0.64
C ASN A 967 -11.29 31.46 1.00
N PRO A 968 -10.38 32.21 1.68
CA PRO A 968 -9.01 31.78 1.98
C PRO A 968 -8.90 30.44 2.74
N LYS A 969 -9.94 30.12 3.52
CA LYS A 969 -10.05 28.92 4.36
C LYS A 969 -10.11 27.60 3.57
N LEU A 970 -10.21 27.66 2.24
CA LEU A 970 -10.11 26.50 1.36
C LEU A 970 -8.64 26.10 1.09
N ALA A 971 -7.70 27.04 1.13
CA ALA A 971 -6.26 26.78 0.97
C ALA A 971 -5.49 26.66 2.30
N GLN A 972 -5.89 27.46 3.30
CA GLN A 972 -5.20 27.60 4.59
C GLN A 972 -5.71 26.57 5.64
N ARG A 973 -5.36 25.29 5.50
CA ARG A 973 -5.75 24.24 6.47
C ARG A 973 -4.63 23.24 6.82
N PRO A 974 -4.26 23.10 8.10
CA PRO A 974 -3.44 21.99 8.58
C PRO A 974 -4.21 20.66 8.59
N CYS A 975 -3.49 19.55 8.76
CA CYS A 975 -3.87 18.17 8.43
C CYS A 975 -5.00 17.49 9.27
N VAL A 976 -5.98 18.23 9.80
CA VAL A 976 -6.89 17.77 10.88
C VAL A 976 -8.34 17.51 10.41
N HIS A 977 -8.53 16.89 9.24
CA HIS A 977 -9.87 16.40 8.83
C HIS A 977 -9.77 15.00 8.17
N PRO A 978 -10.25 13.91 8.81
CA PRO A 978 -9.83 12.54 8.52
C PRO A 978 -10.23 11.95 7.15
N PHE A 979 -10.94 12.69 6.31
CA PHE A 979 -11.50 12.21 5.04
C PHE A 979 -11.16 13.06 3.81
N ILE A 980 -10.51 14.22 3.97
CA ILE A 980 -10.02 15.06 2.85
C ILE A 980 -8.67 15.68 3.25
N PHE A 981 -7.59 14.92 3.09
CA PHE A 981 -6.24 15.43 3.23
C PHE A 981 -5.82 16.11 1.91
N PHE A 982 -5.97 17.44 1.85
CA PHE A 982 -5.65 18.22 0.65
C PHE A 982 -4.17 18.10 0.26
N LEU A 983 -3.25 18.14 1.23
CA LEU A 983 -1.80 18.04 0.99
C LEU A 983 -1.40 16.67 0.44
N ASP A 984 -1.92 15.59 1.03
CA ASP A 984 -1.72 14.22 0.51
C ASP A 984 -2.16 14.11 -0.96
N TYR A 985 -3.27 14.76 -1.34
CA TYR A 985 -3.73 14.83 -2.73
C TYR A 985 -2.84 15.73 -3.61
N LEU A 986 -2.40 16.90 -3.13
CA LEU A 986 -1.53 17.82 -3.86
C LEU A 986 -0.22 17.14 -4.30
N PHE A 987 0.35 16.32 -3.42
CA PHE A 987 1.58 15.55 -3.69
C PHE A 987 1.32 14.13 -4.22
N GLN A 988 0.06 13.70 -4.37
CA GLN A 988 -0.28 12.37 -4.87
C GLN A 988 0.19 12.19 -6.33
N MET A 989 0.88 11.09 -6.62
CA MET A 989 1.15 10.69 -8.01
C MET A 989 -0.14 10.24 -8.69
N ILE A 990 -0.57 10.97 -9.72
CA ILE A 990 -1.77 10.73 -10.53
C ILE A 990 -1.33 10.40 -11.96
N PRO A 991 -1.47 9.13 -12.41
CA PRO A 991 -1.01 8.77 -13.74
C PRO A 991 -1.82 9.41 -14.88
N GLU A 992 -1.21 10.34 -15.60
CA GLU A 992 -1.80 11.05 -16.75
C GLU A 992 -1.07 10.67 -18.05
N ASN A 993 -1.83 10.37 -19.12
CA ASN A 993 -1.28 10.08 -20.46
C ASN A 993 -0.13 9.04 -20.49
N ASN A 994 -0.23 8.02 -19.63
CA ASN A 994 0.75 6.95 -19.38
C ASN A 994 2.05 7.38 -18.67
N ILE A 995 2.16 8.64 -18.22
CA ILE A 995 3.19 9.12 -17.31
C ILE A 995 2.76 8.76 -15.88
N LYS A 996 3.58 8.02 -15.12
CA LYS A 996 3.27 7.65 -13.72
C LYS A 996 3.77 8.66 -12.68
N ASN A 997 4.63 9.59 -13.09
CA ASN A 997 5.47 10.41 -12.21
C ASN A 997 5.02 11.88 -12.22
N ILE A 998 3.71 12.14 -12.32
CA ILE A 998 3.10 13.47 -12.27
C ILE A 998 2.20 13.54 -11.04
N SER A 999 2.27 14.65 -10.31
CA SER A 999 1.36 15.02 -9.23
C SER A 999 0.69 16.37 -9.53
N PRO A 1000 -0.42 16.72 -8.88
CA PRO A 1000 -0.99 18.07 -8.96
C PRO A 1000 0.04 19.17 -8.66
N PHE A 1001 0.97 18.93 -7.73
CA PHE A 1001 2.11 19.82 -7.45
C PHE A 1001 3.05 19.97 -8.66
N TYR A 1002 3.44 18.89 -9.33
CA TYR A 1002 4.26 18.96 -10.56
C TYR A 1002 3.56 19.79 -11.64
N THR A 1003 2.26 19.58 -11.86
CA THR A 1003 1.47 20.32 -12.84
C THR A 1003 1.48 21.82 -12.52
N LEU A 1004 1.26 22.20 -11.26
CA LEU A 1004 1.38 23.58 -10.80
C LEU A 1004 2.78 24.16 -10.99
N CYS A 1005 3.85 23.43 -10.67
CA CYS A 1005 5.22 23.89 -10.91
C CYS A 1005 5.48 24.17 -12.40
N SER A 1006 4.93 23.36 -13.30
CA SER A 1006 5.16 23.49 -14.75
C SER A 1006 4.53 24.73 -15.39
N LEU A 1007 3.60 25.40 -14.69
CA LEU A 1007 2.90 26.61 -15.12
C LEU A 1007 3.35 27.84 -14.33
N GLU A 1008 3.50 28.99 -14.97
CA GLU A 1008 3.95 30.23 -14.31
C GLU A 1008 2.96 30.70 -13.24
N ASP A 1009 1.67 30.79 -13.58
CA ASP A 1009 0.62 31.15 -12.64
C ASP A 1009 0.36 30.04 -11.61
N GLY A 1010 0.78 28.80 -11.90
CA GLY A 1010 0.77 27.70 -10.94
C GLY A 1010 1.84 27.87 -9.85
N ARG A 1011 3.02 28.39 -10.20
CA ARG A 1011 4.05 28.80 -9.22
C ARG A 1011 3.59 29.99 -8.38
N LYS A 1012 2.94 31.01 -8.97
CA LYS A 1012 2.32 32.13 -8.23
C LYS A 1012 1.28 31.62 -7.23
N LEU A 1013 0.32 30.81 -7.70
CA LEU A 1013 -0.73 30.21 -6.86
C LEU A 1013 -0.18 29.32 -5.73
N LEU A 1014 0.94 28.60 -5.95
CA LEU A 1014 1.64 27.87 -4.89
C LEU A 1014 2.25 28.81 -3.83
N HIS A 1015 2.93 29.88 -4.26
CA HIS A 1015 3.55 30.87 -3.39
C HIS A 1015 2.51 31.65 -2.56
N ASP A 1016 1.42 32.09 -3.19
CA ASP A 1016 0.47 33.02 -2.55
C ASP A 1016 -0.55 32.31 -1.63
N TRP A 1017 -0.85 31.03 -1.87
CA TRP A 1017 -1.91 30.30 -1.15
C TRP A 1017 -1.47 29.04 -0.41
N PHE A 1018 -0.36 28.40 -0.79
CA PHE A 1018 0.01 27.08 -0.26
C PHE A 1018 1.37 27.03 0.44
N PHE A 1019 2.19 28.07 0.29
CA PHE A 1019 3.56 28.18 0.80
C PHE A 1019 3.70 27.86 2.30
N ASP A 1020 2.89 28.50 3.14
CA ASP A 1020 2.91 28.24 4.59
C ASP A 1020 2.30 26.88 4.94
N SER A 1021 1.27 26.42 4.23
CA SER A 1021 0.69 25.08 4.39
C SER A 1021 1.70 23.97 4.05
N ILE A 1022 2.60 24.20 3.09
CA ILE A 1022 3.69 23.28 2.74
C ILE A 1022 4.77 23.27 3.84
N ARG A 1023 5.12 24.43 4.40
CA ARG A 1023 6.06 24.54 5.52
C ARG A 1023 5.53 23.87 6.79
N ASP A 1024 4.25 24.05 7.12
CA ASP A 1024 3.58 23.37 8.24
C ASP A 1024 3.53 21.85 8.04
N ALA A 1025 3.16 21.39 6.84
CA ALA A 1025 3.15 19.97 6.49
C ALA A 1025 4.52 19.30 6.65
N ALA A 1026 5.60 20.03 6.32
CA ALA A 1026 6.96 19.56 6.45
C ALA A 1026 7.36 19.29 7.90
N ILE A 1027 7.10 20.27 8.78
CA ILE A 1027 7.43 20.22 10.21
C ILE A 1027 6.58 19.15 10.91
N ASN A 1028 5.28 19.09 10.60
CA ASN A 1028 4.31 18.32 11.39
C ASN A 1028 3.91 16.95 10.81
N ASN A 1029 4.16 16.65 9.53
CA ASN A 1029 3.76 15.37 8.89
C ASN A 1029 4.80 14.79 7.87
N PRO A 1030 6.12 14.81 8.12
CA PRO A 1030 7.14 14.43 7.13
C PRO A 1030 7.05 12.98 6.63
N SER A 1031 6.43 12.07 7.40
CA SER A 1031 6.34 10.64 7.10
C SER A 1031 5.12 10.21 6.27
N ARG A 1032 4.19 11.12 5.94
CA ARG A 1032 2.98 10.80 5.17
C ARG A 1032 3.11 10.98 3.66
N ILE A 1033 4.01 11.87 3.23
CA ILE A 1033 4.21 12.26 1.84
C ILE A 1033 5.66 11.95 1.49
N ASN A 1034 5.91 11.21 0.41
CA ASN A 1034 7.27 10.94 -0.07
C ASN A 1034 7.80 12.17 -0.82
N PHE A 1035 8.12 13.23 -0.08
CA PHE A 1035 8.62 14.49 -0.62
C PHE A 1035 9.87 14.28 -1.48
N VAL A 1036 10.79 13.41 -1.03
CA VAL A 1036 12.02 13.09 -1.76
C VAL A 1036 11.70 12.58 -3.16
N GLU A 1037 10.81 11.60 -3.32
CA GLU A 1037 10.39 11.17 -4.67
C GLU A 1037 9.63 12.28 -5.40
N THR A 1038 8.63 12.92 -4.79
CA THR A 1038 7.79 13.91 -5.49
C THR A 1038 8.57 15.12 -6.03
N PHE A 1039 9.66 15.54 -5.38
CA PHE A 1039 10.51 16.64 -5.88
C PHE A 1039 11.62 16.17 -6.84
N THR A 1040 12.19 14.98 -6.63
CA THR A 1040 13.40 14.51 -7.35
C THR A 1040 13.13 13.53 -8.50
N ILE A 1041 11.97 12.87 -8.53
CA ILE A 1041 11.67 11.86 -9.55
C ILE A 1041 11.65 12.45 -10.96
N LEU A 1042 12.39 11.80 -11.86
CA LEU A 1042 12.48 12.21 -13.26
C LEU A 1042 11.38 11.55 -14.09
N ILE A 1043 10.76 12.28 -15.00
CA ILE A 1043 9.84 11.72 -15.99
C ILE A 1043 10.64 11.01 -17.10
N PRO A 1044 10.34 9.75 -17.44
CA PRO A 1044 11.16 8.98 -18.39
C PRO A 1044 11.19 9.55 -19.81
N LYS A 1045 12.36 9.47 -20.47
CA LYS A 1045 12.69 9.95 -21.83
C LYS A 1045 11.65 9.69 -22.94
N LYS A 1046 10.80 8.66 -22.79
CA LYS A 1046 9.73 8.30 -23.74
C LYS A 1046 8.59 9.32 -23.83
N HIS A 1047 8.54 10.32 -22.95
CA HIS A 1047 7.52 11.37 -22.92
C HIS A 1047 8.12 12.72 -23.31
N GLN A 1048 8.28 12.97 -24.61
CA GLN A 1048 9.08 14.06 -25.19
C GLN A 1048 8.96 15.42 -24.45
N ASN A 1049 7.74 15.95 -24.31
CA ASN A 1049 7.44 17.26 -23.73
C ASN A 1049 7.88 17.43 -22.25
N TYR A 1050 8.14 16.33 -21.55
CA TYR A 1050 8.52 16.27 -20.13
C TYR A 1050 9.72 15.31 -19.92
N ALA A 1051 10.54 15.06 -20.94
CA ALA A 1051 11.63 14.09 -20.84
C ALA A 1051 12.72 14.58 -19.85
N ASN A 1052 13.11 13.72 -18.91
CA ASN A 1052 14.10 14.00 -17.85
C ASN A 1052 13.75 15.16 -16.88
N THR A 1053 12.50 15.62 -16.79
CA THR A 1053 12.15 16.72 -15.86
C THR A 1053 11.63 16.21 -14.52
N SER A 1054 11.74 17.05 -13.49
CA SER A 1054 11.19 16.91 -12.14
C SER A 1054 10.66 18.26 -11.64
N CYS A 1055 10.03 18.33 -10.46
CA CYS A 1055 9.55 19.60 -9.91
C CYS A 1055 10.66 20.66 -9.80
N ILE A 1056 11.86 20.26 -9.36
CA ILE A 1056 13.04 21.13 -9.20
C ILE A 1056 13.41 21.82 -10.53
N HIS A 1057 13.28 21.14 -11.68
CA HIS A 1057 13.56 21.73 -12.99
C HIS A 1057 12.70 22.97 -13.30
N TYR A 1058 11.45 22.97 -12.84
CA TYR A 1058 10.52 24.10 -13.05
C TYR A 1058 10.58 25.15 -11.95
N LEU A 1059 10.90 24.74 -10.71
CA LEU A 1059 11.10 25.67 -9.61
C LEU A 1059 12.34 26.56 -9.81
N CYS A 1060 13.38 26.11 -10.51
CA CYS A 1060 14.52 26.97 -10.83
C CYS A 1060 14.21 28.14 -11.79
N ILE A 1061 13.09 28.11 -12.53
CA ILE A 1061 12.85 28.99 -13.70
C ILE A 1061 12.73 30.47 -13.36
N ASP A 1062 12.06 30.81 -12.25
CA ASP A 1062 11.80 32.19 -11.85
C ASP A 1062 11.93 32.39 -10.33
N GLU A 1063 12.02 33.65 -9.90
CA GLU A 1063 12.23 34.01 -8.50
C GLU A 1063 11.13 33.46 -7.56
N THR A 1064 9.89 33.34 -8.06
CA THR A 1064 8.76 32.75 -7.32
C THR A 1064 8.96 31.25 -7.09
N GLY A 1065 9.33 30.50 -8.14
CA GLY A 1065 9.71 29.10 -8.04
C GLY A 1065 10.93 28.89 -7.15
N GLN A 1066 11.90 29.79 -7.19
CA GLN A 1066 13.12 29.72 -6.38
C GLN A 1066 12.84 29.97 -4.89
N LYS A 1067 11.90 30.87 -4.55
CA LYS A 1067 11.42 31.06 -3.17
C LYS A 1067 10.66 29.83 -2.65
N ILE A 1068 9.90 29.16 -3.52
CA ILE A 1068 9.29 27.86 -3.21
C ILE A 1068 10.39 26.80 -3.00
N LEU A 1069 11.42 26.76 -3.85
CA LEU A 1069 12.54 25.84 -3.73
C LEU A 1069 13.35 26.06 -2.44
N SER A 1070 13.60 27.32 -2.04
CA SER A 1070 14.38 27.59 -0.82
C SER A 1070 13.64 27.15 0.44
N VAL A 1071 12.35 27.47 0.58
CA VAL A 1071 11.55 26.96 1.71
C VAL A 1071 11.41 25.42 1.67
N ILE A 1072 11.33 24.79 0.49
CA ILE A 1072 11.38 23.33 0.37
C ILE A 1072 12.73 22.78 0.88
N MET A 1073 13.85 23.39 0.50
CA MET A 1073 15.19 22.94 0.94
C MET A 1073 15.42 23.14 2.44
N GLU A 1074 14.94 24.24 3.02
CA GLU A 1074 14.95 24.49 4.47
C GLU A 1074 14.07 23.50 5.24
N SER A 1075 12.89 23.18 4.70
CA SER A 1075 11.90 22.35 5.38
C SER A 1075 12.09 20.84 5.18
N PHE A 1076 12.85 20.44 4.16
CA PHE A 1076 13.12 19.04 3.81
C PHE A 1076 14.61 18.78 3.51
N PRO A 1077 15.51 18.81 4.52
CA PRO A 1077 16.95 18.59 4.31
C PRO A 1077 17.29 17.29 3.56
N ILE A 1078 16.47 16.24 3.71
CA ILE A 1078 16.61 14.92 3.05
C ILE A 1078 16.57 15.02 1.49
N ILE A 1079 16.09 16.14 0.93
CA ILE A 1079 16.15 16.39 -0.52
C ILE A 1079 17.59 16.69 -0.98
N ALA A 1080 18.44 17.26 -0.11
CA ALA A 1080 19.80 17.69 -0.44
C ALA A 1080 20.67 16.54 -0.98
N ASP A 1081 20.57 15.35 -0.39
CA ASP A 1081 21.31 14.14 -0.78
C ASP A 1081 21.10 13.76 -2.26
N LYS A 1082 19.93 14.08 -2.83
CA LYS A 1082 19.59 13.83 -4.24
C LYS A 1082 19.60 15.10 -5.09
N LEU A 1083 19.68 16.28 -4.48
CA LEU A 1083 19.67 17.57 -5.17
C LEU A 1083 20.80 17.66 -6.20
N ASN A 1084 22.02 17.25 -5.83
CA ASN A 1084 23.19 17.28 -6.72
C ASN A 1084 22.95 16.52 -8.04
N THR A 1085 22.36 15.32 -7.98
CA THR A 1085 22.04 14.53 -9.18
C THR A 1085 20.97 15.18 -10.05
N VAL A 1086 19.95 15.79 -9.44
CA VAL A 1086 18.87 16.48 -10.17
C VAL A 1086 19.38 17.79 -10.78
N LEU A 1087 20.16 18.59 -10.04
CA LEU A 1087 20.73 19.86 -10.49
C LEU A 1087 21.66 19.73 -11.70
N LEU A 1088 22.27 18.55 -11.90
CA LEU A 1088 23.13 18.22 -13.04
C LEU A 1088 22.42 17.42 -14.14
N THR A 1089 21.17 16.98 -13.93
CA THR A 1089 20.38 16.30 -14.97
C THR A 1089 19.98 17.30 -16.06
N ARG A 1090 20.22 16.97 -17.34
CA ARG A 1090 19.71 17.78 -18.46
C ARG A 1090 18.29 17.37 -18.85
N ALA A 1091 17.39 18.35 -18.92
CA ALA A 1091 16.06 18.19 -19.51
C ALA A 1091 16.16 17.75 -20.99
N GLY A 1092 15.19 16.99 -21.47
CA GLY A 1092 15.11 16.56 -22.87
C GLY A 1092 14.94 17.75 -23.82
N LEU A 1093 15.45 17.63 -25.05
CA LEU A 1093 15.50 18.75 -26.01
C LEU A 1093 14.11 19.30 -26.38
N GLU A 1094 13.08 18.44 -26.40
CA GLU A 1094 11.68 18.79 -26.72
C GLU A 1094 10.93 19.46 -25.55
N VAL A 1095 11.55 19.64 -24.38
CA VAL A 1095 10.91 20.28 -23.23
C VAL A 1095 10.85 21.80 -23.45
N ARG A 1096 9.63 22.35 -23.44
CA ARG A 1096 9.40 23.79 -23.65
C ARG A 1096 10.15 24.63 -22.61
N LEU A 1097 10.69 25.78 -23.05
CA LEU A 1097 11.57 26.71 -22.31
C LEU A 1097 12.93 26.11 -21.91
N ILE A 1098 12.95 25.00 -21.18
CA ILE A 1098 14.14 24.47 -20.47
C ILE A 1098 14.85 23.30 -21.17
N GLY A 1099 14.44 22.93 -22.39
CA GLY A 1099 15.02 21.78 -23.09
C GLY A 1099 16.54 21.88 -23.24
N GLY A 1100 17.26 20.80 -22.93
CA GLY A 1100 18.72 20.73 -23.04
C GLY A 1100 19.54 21.39 -21.93
N THR A 1101 18.95 22.16 -21.01
CA THR A 1101 19.68 22.76 -19.86
C THR A 1101 19.60 21.89 -18.61
N THR A 1102 20.47 22.16 -17.64
CA THR A 1102 20.39 21.62 -16.28
C THR A 1102 19.71 22.60 -15.31
N PRO A 1103 19.06 22.14 -14.22
CA PRO A 1103 18.46 23.06 -13.25
C PRO A 1103 19.44 24.06 -12.63
N ILE A 1104 20.74 23.75 -12.51
CA ILE A 1104 21.73 24.73 -12.02
C ILE A 1104 22.08 25.80 -13.06
N GLN A 1105 22.10 25.46 -14.36
CA GLN A 1105 22.22 26.46 -15.43
C GLN A 1105 21.03 27.43 -15.41
N ILE A 1106 19.81 26.93 -15.16
CA ILE A 1106 18.60 27.74 -14.99
C ILE A 1106 18.70 28.61 -13.72
N LEU A 1107 18.98 28.01 -12.57
CA LEU A 1107 19.04 28.68 -11.26
C LEU A 1107 20.08 29.83 -11.24
N SER A 1108 21.21 29.66 -11.91
CA SER A 1108 22.24 30.70 -12.05
C SER A 1108 21.83 31.91 -12.90
N SER A 1109 20.69 31.88 -13.60
CA SER A 1109 20.28 33.00 -14.47
C SER A 1109 19.79 34.25 -13.73
N THR A 1110 19.47 34.11 -12.44
CA THR A 1110 18.90 35.13 -11.54
C THR A 1110 19.79 35.42 -10.34
N GLU A 1111 19.78 36.65 -9.81
CA GLU A 1111 20.56 37.03 -8.63
C GLU A 1111 20.19 36.22 -7.38
N TYR A 1112 18.89 36.02 -7.10
CA TYR A 1112 18.43 35.21 -5.96
C TYR A 1112 18.90 33.75 -6.07
N GLY A 1113 18.71 33.11 -7.24
CA GLY A 1113 19.22 31.77 -7.49
C GLY A 1113 20.74 31.61 -7.41
N ILE A 1114 21.53 32.65 -7.73
CA ILE A 1114 22.98 32.65 -7.48
C ILE A 1114 23.29 32.68 -5.98
N SER A 1115 22.53 33.41 -5.17
CA SER A 1115 22.68 33.41 -3.71
C SER A 1115 22.31 32.04 -3.12
N LEU A 1116 21.30 31.35 -3.64
CA LEU A 1116 20.99 29.96 -3.27
C LEU A 1116 22.11 28.99 -3.65
N ILE A 1117 22.73 29.13 -4.84
CA ILE A 1117 23.92 28.34 -5.24
C ILE A 1117 25.10 28.61 -4.30
N SER A 1118 25.32 29.87 -3.90
CA SER A 1118 26.34 30.29 -2.94
C SER A 1118 26.13 29.63 -1.58
N GLN A 1119 24.91 29.72 -1.04
CA GLN A 1119 24.49 29.15 0.24
C GLN A 1119 24.61 27.61 0.28
N TRP A 1120 24.14 26.91 -0.76
CA TRP A 1120 24.05 25.44 -0.75
C TRP A 1120 25.30 24.73 -1.27
N LEU A 1121 26.00 25.32 -2.25
CA LEU A 1121 27.02 24.61 -3.05
C LEU A 1121 28.36 25.33 -3.16
N GLY A 1122 28.47 26.62 -2.80
CA GLY A 1122 29.71 27.41 -2.99
C GLY A 1122 30.96 26.76 -2.36
N ASN A 1123 30.82 26.28 -1.12
CA ASN A 1123 31.89 25.59 -0.39
C ASN A 1123 32.00 24.08 -0.72
N SER A 1124 31.15 23.52 -1.59
CA SER A 1124 31.09 22.07 -1.83
C SER A 1124 32.13 21.60 -2.85
N ALA A 1125 33.26 21.10 -2.34
CA ALA A 1125 34.29 20.46 -3.16
C ALA A 1125 33.78 19.22 -3.90
N GLU A 1126 32.90 18.44 -3.26
CA GLU A 1126 32.26 17.27 -3.90
C GLU A 1126 31.44 17.69 -5.12
N PHE A 1127 30.57 18.69 -4.98
CA PHE A 1127 29.79 19.20 -6.10
C PHE A 1127 30.68 19.75 -7.22
N ALA A 1128 31.71 20.53 -6.87
CA ALA A 1128 32.69 21.05 -7.81
C ALA A 1128 33.42 19.94 -8.59
N HIS A 1129 33.69 18.79 -7.98
CA HIS A 1129 34.26 17.62 -8.65
C HIS A 1129 33.26 16.86 -9.55
N THR A 1130 31.95 16.91 -9.26
CA THR A 1130 30.91 16.29 -10.11
C THR A 1130 30.57 17.09 -11.38
N LEU A 1131 30.84 18.40 -11.41
CA LEU A 1131 30.65 19.23 -12.60
C LEU A 1131 31.54 18.77 -13.76
N THR A 1132 30.95 18.63 -14.96
CA THR A 1132 31.72 18.45 -16.20
C THR A 1132 32.07 19.81 -16.82
N ALA A 1133 33.19 19.90 -17.53
CA ALA A 1133 33.61 21.13 -18.19
C ALA A 1133 32.62 21.58 -19.29
N SER A 1134 31.94 20.64 -19.99
CA SER A 1134 30.86 20.94 -20.94
C SER A 1134 29.62 21.52 -20.25
N ASP A 1135 29.19 20.97 -19.11
CA ASP A 1135 28.05 21.50 -18.36
C ASP A 1135 28.34 22.87 -17.70
N PHE A 1136 29.61 23.16 -17.45
CA PHE A 1136 30.10 24.43 -16.92
C PHE A 1136 30.20 25.53 -18.01
N ALA A 1137 30.80 25.20 -19.16
CA ALA A 1137 31.15 26.16 -20.20
C ALA A 1137 30.14 26.28 -21.37
N GLU A 1138 29.28 25.28 -21.59
CA GLU A 1138 28.39 25.20 -22.76
C GLU A 1138 26.90 25.17 -22.40
N SER A 1139 26.11 25.97 -23.12
CA SER A 1139 24.65 25.84 -23.16
C SER A 1139 24.20 25.13 -24.43
N ARG A 1140 23.07 24.42 -24.34
CA ARG A 1140 22.40 23.75 -25.47
C ARG A 1140 21.01 24.35 -25.75
N ASN A 1141 20.75 25.55 -25.22
CA ASN A 1141 19.47 26.24 -25.29
C ASN A 1141 19.69 27.75 -25.43
N ASN A 1142 19.07 28.37 -26.42
CA ASN A 1142 19.27 29.78 -26.75
C ASN A 1142 18.73 30.78 -25.70
N HIS A 1143 17.92 30.33 -24.73
CA HIS A 1143 17.34 31.17 -23.69
C HIS A 1143 18.20 31.27 -22.43
N PHE A 1144 19.09 30.32 -22.18
CA PHE A 1144 19.92 30.23 -20.98
C PHE A 1144 21.40 30.24 -21.35
N ALA A 1145 22.15 31.19 -20.82
CA ALA A 1145 23.61 31.25 -20.99
C ALA A 1145 24.31 30.11 -20.20
N PRO A 1146 25.58 29.78 -20.51
CA PRO A 1146 26.39 28.84 -19.73
C PRO A 1146 26.43 29.16 -18.22
N LEU A 1147 26.70 28.13 -17.41
CA LEU A 1147 26.82 28.27 -15.96
C LEU A 1147 27.95 29.24 -15.56
N PHE A 1148 29.10 29.13 -16.25
CA PHE A 1148 30.21 30.09 -16.14
C PHE A 1148 29.76 31.53 -16.43
N ASP A 1149 29.14 31.75 -17.60
CA ASP A 1149 28.71 33.06 -18.08
C ASP A 1149 27.66 33.71 -17.16
N ASN A 1150 26.81 32.91 -16.53
CA ASN A 1150 25.83 33.36 -15.55
C ASN A 1150 26.48 33.80 -14.23
N LEU A 1151 27.33 32.95 -13.63
CA LEU A 1151 27.97 33.24 -12.34
C LEU A 1151 28.95 34.43 -12.44
N CYS A 1152 29.58 34.65 -13.58
CA CYS A 1152 30.42 35.84 -13.86
C CYS A 1152 29.66 37.19 -13.87
N LYS A 1153 28.32 37.21 -13.81
CA LYS A 1153 27.51 38.45 -13.82
C LYS A 1153 27.47 39.16 -12.46
N PHE A 1154 27.66 38.44 -11.36
CA PHE A 1154 27.45 38.94 -9.99
C PHE A 1154 28.64 38.63 -9.09
N ASN A 1155 28.96 39.53 -8.15
CA ASN A 1155 30.12 39.40 -7.26
C ASN A 1155 30.03 38.17 -6.33
N GLU A 1156 28.82 37.71 -5.99
CA GLU A 1156 28.61 36.46 -5.25
C GLU A 1156 28.89 35.21 -6.12
N GLY A 1157 28.42 35.19 -7.37
CA GLY A 1157 28.74 34.12 -8.33
C GLY A 1157 30.24 34.02 -8.63
N CYS A 1158 30.96 35.15 -8.61
CA CYS A 1158 32.42 35.16 -8.72
C CYS A 1158 33.13 34.44 -7.55
N LYS A 1159 32.58 34.49 -6.33
CA LYS A 1159 33.13 33.73 -5.18
C LYS A 1159 32.94 32.23 -5.36
N VAL A 1160 31.75 31.82 -5.77
CA VAL A 1160 31.43 30.41 -6.09
C VAL A 1160 32.38 29.91 -7.19
N LEU A 1161 32.61 30.70 -8.24
CA LEU A 1161 33.59 30.38 -9.29
C LEU A 1161 35.00 30.16 -8.72
N TYR A 1162 35.47 31.07 -7.87
CA TYR A 1162 36.81 31.00 -7.30
C TYR A 1162 37.00 29.70 -6.49
N GLN A 1163 36.03 29.36 -5.64
CA GLN A 1163 36.05 28.15 -4.82
C GLN A 1163 35.98 26.87 -5.66
N TRP A 1164 35.02 26.78 -6.61
CA TRP A 1164 34.89 25.61 -7.48
C TRP A 1164 36.09 25.41 -8.41
N LEU A 1165 36.74 26.48 -8.87
CA LEU A 1165 37.96 26.40 -9.68
C LEU A 1165 39.20 26.02 -8.86
N GLN A 1166 39.25 26.34 -7.55
CA GLN A 1166 40.27 25.80 -6.64
C GLN A 1166 40.08 24.29 -6.42
N PHE A 1167 38.85 23.83 -6.22
CA PHE A 1167 38.58 22.40 -6.04
C PHE A 1167 38.75 21.60 -7.34
N ASN A 1168 38.24 22.10 -8.47
CA ASN A 1168 38.29 21.43 -9.77
C ASN A 1168 38.82 22.34 -10.90
N PRO A 1169 40.15 22.53 -11.01
CA PRO A 1169 40.77 23.28 -12.10
C PRO A 1169 40.48 22.74 -13.51
N ARG A 1170 39.98 21.50 -13.64
CA ARG A 1170 39.70 20.88 -14.95
C ARG A 1170 38.48 21.51 -15.65
N LEU A 1171 37.61 22.21 -14.93
CA LEU A 1171 36.45 22.93 -15.49
C LEU A 1171 36.85 23.98 -16.55
N ILE A 1172 38.08 24.51 -16.44
CA ILE A 1172 38.66 25.48 -17.38
C ILE A 1172 38.81 24.89 -18.80
N ALA A 1173 38.94 23.57 -18.94
CA ALA A 1173 39.37 22.91 -20.18
C ALA A 1173 38.37 22.97 -21.35
N SER A 1174 37.09 23.31 -21.09
CA SER A 1174 36.06 23.46 -22.14
C SER A 1174 35.59 24.92 -22.32
N LEU A 1175 36.21 25.89 -21.63
CA LEU A 1175 35.97 27.29 -21.96
C LEU A 1175 36.42 27.58 -23.40
N SER A 1176 35.76 28.53 -24.06
CA SER A 1176 35.97 28.87 -25.46
C SER A 1176 35.89 30.37 -25.72
N GLU A 1177 36.07 30.78 -26.98
CA GLU A 1177 35.88 32.16 -27.42
C GLU A 1177 34.43 32.66 -27.22
N GLN A 1178 33.46 31.76 -27.06
CA GLN A 1178 32.07 32.12 -26.76
C GLN A 1178 31.91 32.72 -25.34
N ASN A 1179 32.73 32.29 -24.38
CA ASN A 1179 32.70 32.78 -22.99
C ASN A 1179 33.46 34.12 -22.81
N SER A 1180 34.02 34.69 -23.88
CA SER A 1180 34.86 35.90 -23.87
C SER A 1180 34.19 37.13 -23.27
N PHE A 1181 32.88 37.31 -23.48
CA PHE A 1181 32.13 38.43 -22.93
C PHE A 1181 31.95 38.33 -21.41
N ALA A 1182 31.76 37.12 -20.87
CA ALA A 1182 31.70 36.89 -19.43
C ALA A 1182 33.06 37.13 -18.75
N MET A 1183 34.15 36.69 -19.39
CA MET A 1183 35.53 36.94 -18.94
C MET A 1183 35.83 38.43 -18.75
N ALA A 1184 35.27 39.31 -19.59
CA ALA A 1184 35.49 40.75 -19.48
C ALA A 1184 34.91 41.39 -18.20
N LYS A 1185 33.86 40.77 -17.61
CA LYS A 1185 33.22 41.24 -16.37
C LYS A 1185 33.97 40.87 -15.10
N LEU A 1186 34.82 39.83 -15.14
CA LEU A 1186 35.64 39.42 -13.99
C LEU A 1186 36.58 40.55 -13.51
N TYR A 1187 37.01 41.43 -14.41
CA TYR A 1187 37.84 42.60 -14.08
C TYR A 1187 37.12 43.68 -13.27
N ASP A 1188 35.80 43.69 -13.27
CA ASP A 1188 35.00 44.77 -12.69
C ASP A 1188 34.69 44.52 -11.19
N THR A 1189 35.01 43.33 -10.66
CA THR A 1189 34.82 42.96 -9.24
C THR A 1189 36.12 42.53 -8.56
N ALA A 1190 36.17 42.56 -7.22
CA ALA A 1190 37.34 42.13 -6.46
C ALA A 1190 37.52 40.61 -6.47
N GLU A 1191 36.42 39.86 -6.43
CA GLU A 1191 36.41 38.39 -6.45
C GLU A 1191 36.68 37.87 -7.87
N GLY A 1192 36.15 38.51 -8.91
CA GLY A 1192 36.47 38.17 -10.30
C GLY A 1192 37.96 38.33 -10.63
N LYS A 1193 38.67 39.27 -9.99
CA LYS A 1193 40.14 39.38 -10.10
C LYS A 1193 40.86 38.17 -9.50
N ARG A 1194 40.35 37.57 -8.41
CA ARG A 1194 40.88 36.31 -7.88
C ARG A 1194 40.61 35.12 -8.80
N VAL A 1195 39.45 35.09 -9.46
CA VAL A 1195 39.15 34.11 -10.52
C VAL A 1195 40.15 34.24 -11.68
N ILE A 1196 40.44 35.47 -12.13
CA ILE A 1196 41.44 35.75 -13.16
C ILE A 1196 42.83 35.20 -12.79
N GLU A 1197 43.25 35.29 -11.52
CA GLU A 1197 44.53 34.74 -11.05
C GLU A 1197 44.64 33.21 -11.13
N LEU A 1198 43.51 32.48 -11.17
CA LEU A 1198 43.46 31.03 -11.41
C LEU A 1198 43.41 30.67 -12.90
N LEU A 1199 42.84 31.55 -13.74
CA LEU A 1199 42.69 31.32 -15.18
C LEU A 1199 43.96 31.67 -15.97
N LYS A 1200 44.85 32.51 -15.42
CA LYS A 1200 46.01 33.14 -16.09
C LYS A 1200 46.94 32.17 -16.83
N ASP A 1201 47.16 30.98 -16.27
CA ASP A 1201 48.12 29.99 -16.79
C ASP A 1201 47.51 29.09 -17.88
N SER A 1202 46.22 29.27 -18.20
CA SER A 1202 45.56 28.49 -19.26
C SER A 1202 45.89 29.02 -20.66
N VAL A 1203 46.06 28.07 -21.60
CA VAL A 1203 46.35 28.36 -23.02
C VAL A 1203 45.24 29.18 -23.68
N LEU A 1204 43.99 29.03 -23.21
CA LEU A 1204 42.84 29.78 -23.71
C LEU A 1204 42.82 31.22 -23.17
N PHE A 1205 43.08 31.43 -21.88
CA PHE A 1205 43.10 32.77 -21.27
C PHE A 1205 44.04 33.72 -22.02
N ASN A 1206 45.22 33.25 -22.40
CA ASN A 1206 46.22 34.06 -23.11
C ASN A 1206 45.79 34.44 -24.55
N ARG A 1207 44.89 33.66 -25.19
CA ARG A 1207 44.25 34.05 -26.47
C ARG A 1207 43.09 35.03 -26.22
N LEU A 1208 42.26 34.71 -25.23
CA LEU A 1208 41.11 35.51 -24.83
C LEU A 1208 41.49 36.91 -24.33
N LEU A 1209 42.67 37.08 -23.73
CA LEU A 1209 43.14 38.38 -23.26
C LEU A 1209 43.36 39.37 -24.41
N HIS A 1210 43.83 38.89 -25.57
CA HIS A 1210 44.00 39.69 -26.78
C HIS A 1210 42.63 40.18 -27.32
N HIS A 1211 41.68 39.27 -27.56
CA HIS A 1211 40.37 39.66 -28.07
C HIS A 1211 39.47 40.36 -27.04
N GLY A 1212 39.58 40.05 -25.75
CA GLY A 1212 38.80 40.70 -24.69
C GLY A 1212 39.10 42.20 -24.57
N ALA A 1213 40.34 42.61 -24.80
CA ALA A 1213 40.74 44.02 -24.85
C ALA A 1213 40.18 44.75 -26.08
N GLU A 1214 40.03 44.04 -27.21
CA GLU A 1214 39.40 44.56 -28.43
C GLU A 1214 37.88 44.65 -28.29
N VAL A 1215 37.24 43.65 -27.65
CA VAL A 1215 35.80 43.62 -27.37
C VAL A 1215 35.39 44.69 -26.36
N LYS A 1216 36.16 44.94 -25.29
CA LYS A 1216 35.87 46.04 -24.35
C LYS A 1216 35.93 47.40 -25.07
N LYS A 1217 36.95 47.61 -25.93
CA LYS A 1217 37.02 48.76 -26.86
C LYS A 1217 35.84 48.85 -27.84
N ALA A 1218 35.30 47.74 -28.32
CA ALA A 1218 34.15 47.75 -29.24
C ALA A 1218 32.85 48.16 -28.52
N ILE A 1219 32.67 47.70 -27.28
CA ILE A 1219 31.53 48.07 -26.41
C ILE A 1219 31.62 49.55 -26.01
N ASP A 1220 32.79 50.03 -25.60
CA ASP A 1220 33.00 51.46 -25.26
C ASP A 1220 32.73 52.41 -26.44
N ASN A 1221 32.76 51.90 -27.68
CA ASN A 1221 32.43 52.64 -28.91
C ASN A 1221 31.00 52.38 -29.44
N THR A 1222 30.19 51.53 -28.81
CA THR A 1222 28.83 51.22 -29.26
C THR A 1222 27.82 51.22 -28.11
N ASN A 1223 26.85 52.16 -28.16
CA ASN A 1223 25.74 52.27 -27.20
C ASN A 1223 24.72 51.11 -27.35
N MET A 1224 25.15 49.86 -27.14
CA MET A 1224 24.27 48.68 -27.09
C MET A 1224 23.63 48.55 -25.71
N VAL A 1225 22.42 49.12 -25.57
CA VAL A 1225 21.56 48.95 -24.40
C VAL A 1225 21.01 47.52 -24.35
N PHE A 1226 21.72 46.63 -23.67
CA PHE A 1226 21.28 45.23 -23.43
C PHE A 1226 20.26 45.13 -22.27
N PHE A 1227 19.13 45.82 -22.41
CA PHE A 1227 17.93 45.53 -21.64
C PHE A 1227 16.66 45.81 -22.44
N LYS A 1228 15.79 44.80 -22.54
CA LYS A 1228 14.35 45.02 -22.63
C LYS A 1228 13.64 43.92 -21.85
N ASN A 1229 12.96 44.30 -20.77
CA ASN A 1229 11.98 43.42 -20.16
C ASN A 1229 10.78 43.32 -21.12
N THR A 1230 10.32 42.10 -21.38
CA THR A 1230 9.03 41.81 -22.02
C THR A 1230 8.37 40.62 -21.32
N LEU A 1231 7.95 40.85 -20.08
CA LEU A 1231 6.61 40.47 -19.69
C LEU A 1231 5.63 41.53 -20.26
N GLU A 1232 4.35 41.19 -20.37
CA GLU A 1232 3.36 41.81 -21.28
C GLU A 1232 3.61 41.45 -22.77
N GLN A 1233 2.61 41.06 -23.60
CA GLN A 1233 1.15 41.05 -23.46
C GLN A 1233 0.50 39.70 -23.87
N GLU A 1234 -0.81 39.55 -23.58
CA GLU A 1234 -1.60 38.34 -23.79
C GLU A 1234 -2.28 38.21 -25.18
N HIS A 1235 -2.80 37.01 -25.44
CA HIS A 1235 -4.00 36.68 -26.25
C HIS A 1235 -4.39 37.56 -27.47
N ASN A 1236 -4.29 36.98 -28.68
CA ASN A 1236 -5.49 36.51 -29.42
C ASN A 1236 -5.17 35.76 -30.73
N HIS A 1237 -6.10 34.88 -31.13
CA HIS A 1237 -6.27 34.33 -32.50
C HIS A 1237 -7.35 35.17 -33.23
N PRO A 1238 -7.37 35.30 -34.58
CA PRO A 1238 -7.56 34.13 -35.48
C PRO A 1238 -6.97 34.18 -36.92
N VAL A 1239 -6.85 32.98 -37.51
CA VAL A 1239 -7.18 32.56 -38.90
C VAL A 1239 -6.92 33.51 -40.11
N ASN A 1240 -6.04 33.02 -41.00
CA ASN A 1240 -5.95 33.17 -42.48
C ASN A 1240 -5.31 34.39 -43.20
N THR A 1241 -4.70 34.03 -44.34
CA THR A 1241 -4.48 34.74 -45.63
C THR A 1241 -3.52 35.94 -45.75
N GLU A 1242 -2.42 35.67 -46.47
CA GLU A 1242 -1.83 36.40 -47.61
C GLU A 1242 -1.46 37.91 -47.58
N HIS A 1243 -0.23 38.17 -48.08
CA HIS A 1243 0.28 39.41 -48.69
C HIS A 1243 0.37 40.70 -47.80
N GLY A 1244 1.23 41.65 -48.21
CA GLY A 1244 1.35 42.97 -47.56
C GLY A 1244 2.78 43.42 -47.24
N SER A 1245 3.53 43.83 -48.26
CA SER A 1245 4.90 44.38 -48.17
C SER A 1245 4.97 45.83 -47.65
N VAL A 1246 6.22 46.31 -47.43
CA VAL A 1246 6.68 47.74 -47.39
C VAL A 1246 6.90 48.41 -46.00
N LYS A 1247 8.18 48.78 -45.75
CA LYS A 1247 8.68 49.82 -44.79
C LYS A 1247 8.58 51.23 -45.43
N PRO A 1248 8.81 52.40 -44.76
CA PRO A 1248 9.26 52.69 -43.38
C PRO A 1248 8.21 53.60 -42.65
N THR A 1249 8.43 54.52 -41.69
CA THR A 1249 9.51 55.52 -41.44
C THR A 1249 9.50 56.02 -39.98
N LEU A 1250 10.61 56.65 -39.56
CA LEU A 1250 10.89 57.19 -38.23
C LEU A 1250 9.91 58.28 -37.77
N GLN A 1251 9.71 58.37 -36.46
CA GLN A 1251 10.35 59.43 -35.65
C GLN A 1251 10.95 58.81 -34.37
#